data_AF-A0A3N7C0X4-F1
#
_entry.id   AF-A0A3N7C0X4-F1
#
_cell.length_a   1.000
_cell.length_b   1.000
_cell.length_c   1.000
_cell.angle_alpha   90.00
_cell.angle_beta   90.00
_cell.angle_gamma   90.00
#
_symmetry.space_group_name_H-M   'P 1'
#
loop_
_entity.id
_entity.type
_entity.pdbx_description
1 polymer ?
#
loop_
_entity_poly.entity_id
_entity_poly.type
_entity_poly.pdbx_seq_one_letter_code
_entity_poly.pdbx_strand_id
1 'polypeptide(L)'
;MRLNSIKLSGFKSFAEPTNFLLPGQLVGVVGPNGCGKSNIMDAVRWVLGESRASELRGESMQDVIFNGTTTRKQASRSSVELVFDNADHRAGGQWNQFGEIAVRRVLTRDGTSSYYINNQPVRRRDVQDVFLGTGLGPRAYAIIGQGTISRIIESKPEELRLFLEEAAGVSKYKERRRETENRLGDTRENLTRVEDILRELNANLEKLEKQAEVAARYNTLQGEATKKQHQLWFLKRSESDADQAKIKADSEKAINDLESRTADLRRIESELETVRQAHYAAGDQVNQAQGKLYEASAEVGRLEGEIRFVVEGRQRVEQRLVQLREQMGQWGTRRTDAETEIETLAGAGVDAEEQAILLAAQLEEHDARMPELEEAVQRAQDEANAQRTTVSQVQQQIQVLAADQRNIEDQSRQLTQRSERLRADQNALAAPDEARLLEMQEQLAAAQEVASEADARLQELQEAVPQLDDDRRTKQQAVNTEGARHAEYSARLEALRALQEKVKTDGKLAPWLAKHGLDGLQGLWSRIHIEQGWESALEAALRERLGALEVSRLEMVRAFGNDAPPAKLAFYSPPSAGAPQGTATLPRLSSLLRLNDAGQQALLNDWLHGCYTAASFEEALAQRATLQPGEVIYVQSGHAVSSHSVNFYAPDSEQAGLLARQQEMENLERQLRAQTLINEEARTALIRAEAAYGDAASRLVTARREAADTQSRAHEQQVETLRMTQLAEQTRARSEQLANDLGEVDAQLEELQEKRIAAEGRFEELDMQLADSQERHAQLDERVIDAGRALNASREQHRSLERQAQEATFSQRTLEARRAELNRAIETASQQVVALTDEDERARAELSRLSDAAAQAGLQDALSLKLERETALGASRSQYDDLTLKLRASDERRLQLERELDPLRQRITEFQLKEQAARLGVEQYQQLLDDAGADLEAVALSIETDKVRLTGLQSEIDRLNREVVALGAVNLAALDELAIASERKIFLDAQSADLNEAIGTLEDAIRKIDAETRDLLGGTFKIVNEHFSRMFPELFGGGNARLVMTGDEILDAGVQVLAQPPGKKNQTIHLLSGGEKALTAIALVFAIFQLNPAPFCLLDEVDAPLDDANTERYAKLVTAMSRETQFLFISHNKIAMEMAEQLIGVTMQEQGVSRIVAVDMESAASMVEAA
;
A
#
# COMPACT_ATOMS: atom_id res chain seq x y z
N MET A 1 29.16 -2.89 52.26
CA MET A 1 29.32 -2.47 50.84
C MET A 1 28.81 -1.04 50.73
N ARG A 2 29.51 -0.12 50.09
CA ARG A 2 29.12 1.31 49.97
C ARG A 2 29.44 1.82 48.58
N LEU A 3 28.69 2.80 48.07
CA LEU A 3 28.98 3.40 46.76
C LEU A 3 30.04 4.49 46.96
N ASN A 4 31.25 4.25 46.45
CA ASN A 4 32.40 5.14 46.64
C ASN A 4 32.48 6.21 45.53
N SER A 5 32.25 5.81 44.26
CA SER A 5 32.19 6.78 43.17
C SER A 5 31.33 6.35 41.98
N ILE A 6 30.84 7.34 41.21
CA ILE A 6 30.11 7.17 39.95
C ILE A 6 30.90 7.91 38.87
N LYS A 7 31.32 7.24 37.80
CA LYS A 7 31.96 7.88 36.65
C LYS A 7 31.03 7.84 35.45
N LEU A 8 30.72 9.00 34.90
CA LEU A 8 29.84 9.20 33.74
C LEU A 8 30.65 9.74 32.57
N SER A 9 30.42 9.25 31.35
CA SER A 9 30.94 9.87 30.14
C SER A 9 29.96 9.68 28.99
N GLY A 10 29.62 10.77 28.30
CA GLY A 10 28.68 10.77 27.18
C GLY A 10 27.27 10.32 27.56
N PHE A 11 26.87 10.44 28.83
CA PHE A 11 25.60 9.95 29.36
C PHE A 11 24.62 11.11 29.54
N LYS A 12 23.52 11.12 28.79
CA LYS A 12 22.52 12.20 28.76
C LYS A 12 23.19 13.57 28.76
N SER A 13 22.96 14.44 29.75
CA SER A 13 23.53 15.79 29.83
C SER A 13 25.02 15.85 30.25
N PHE A 14 25.68 14.72 30.53
CA PHE A 14 27.10 14.67 30.91
C PHE A 14 27.98 14.34 29.69
N ALA A 15 28.33 15.37 28.93
CA ALA A 15 29.15 15.24 27.71
C ALA A 15 30.60 14.84 27.99
N GLU A 16 31.22 15.39 29.04
CA GLU A 16 32.61 15.11 29.41
C GLU A 16 32.71 14.00 30.48
N PRO A 17 33.83 13.26 30.55
CA PRO A 17 34.10 12.32 31.63
C PRO A 17 34.04 13.03 32.99
N THR A 18 33.06 12.65 33.80
CA THR A 18 32.75 13.28 35.08
C THR A 18 32.76 12.23 36.18
N ASN A 19 33.48 12.47 37.28
CA ASN A 19 33.60 11.55 38.41
C ASN A 19 32.91 12.14 39.65
N PHE A 20 31.91 11.44 40.18
CA PHE A 20 31.19 11.77 41.41
C PHE A 20 31.79 10.96 42.56
N LEU A 21 32.40 11.61 43.54
CA LEU A 21 32.91 10.95 44.75
C LEU A 21 31.85 11.05 45.87
N LEU A 22 31.61 9.94 46.58
CA LEU A 22 30.56 9.81 47.60
C LEU A 22 31.13 9.27 48.93
N PRO A 23 31.94 10.06 49.67
CA PRO A 23 32.58 9.59 50.90
C PRO A 23 31.63 9.53 52.12
N GLY A 24 30.54 10.31 52.15
CA GLY A 24 29.62 10.44 53.29
C GLY A 24 28.46 9.43 53.33
N GLN A 25 27.76 9.36 54.47
CA GLN A 25 26.60 8.47 54.66
C GLN A 25 25.26 9.14 54.31
N LEU A 26 25.14 10.46 54.43
CA LEU A 26 23.94 11.20 54.05
C LEU A 26 24.30 12.32 53.07
N VAL A 27 24.18 12.03 51.77
CA VAL A 27 24.59 12.91 50.68
C VAL A 27 23.36 13.51 49.98
N GLY A 28 23.27 14.83 49.95
CA GLY A 28 22.24 15.55 49.21
C GLY A 28 22.75 16.02 47.85
N VAL A 29 22.00 15.76 46.77
CA VAL A 29 22.30 16.28 45.44
C VAL A 29 21.35 17.43 45.12
N VAL A 30 21.91 18.63 44.95
CA VAL A 30 21.16 19.88 44.83
C VAL A 30 21.55 20.63 43.56
N GLY A 31 20.66 21.52 43.09
CA GLY A 31 20.90 22.30 41.88
C GLY A 31 19.59 22.86 41.30
N PRO A 32 19.66 23.82 40.36
CA PRO A 32 18.48 24.39 39.71
C PRO A 32 17.63 23.31 39.00
N ASN A 33 16.34 23.57 38.82
CA ASN A 33 15.50 22.64 38.06
C ASN A 33 15.99 22.54 36.61
N GLY A 34 16.04 21.30 36.08
CA GLY A 34 16.50 21.04 34.72
C GLY A 34 18.02 20.95 34.53
N CYS A 35 18.85 21.05 35.58
CA CYS A 35 20.31 20.96 35.44
C CYS A 35 20.88 19.53 35.32
N GLY A 36 20.04 18.49 35.29
CA GLY A 36 20.45 17.09 35.10
C GLY A 36 20.58 16.24 36.38
N LYS A 37 19.99 16.65 37.52
CA LYS A 37 20.04 15.92 38.80
C LYS A 37 19.54 14.48 38.69
N SER A 38 18.33 14.27 38.17
CA SER A 38 17.74 12.93 38.05
C SER A 38 18.47 12.01 37.05
N ASN A 39 19.30 12.56 36.14
CA ASN A 39 20.12 11.75 35.23
C ASN A 39 21.17 10.92 35.99
N ILE A 40 21.55 11.31 37.21
CA ILE A 40 22.47 10.54 38.07
C ILE A 40 21.79 9.25 38.53
N MET A 41 20.51 9.33 38.94
CA MET A 41 19.73 8.15 39.31
C MET A 41 19.53 7.22 38.12
N ASP A 42 19.23 7.78 36.94
CA ASP A 42 19.09 7.01 35.70
C ASP A 42 20.40 6.28 35.35
N ALA A 43 21.55 6.91 35.57
CA ALA A 43 22.86 6.29 35.36
C ALA A 43 23.09 5.09 36.29
N VAL A 44 22.74 5.22 37.57
CA VAL A 44 22.84 4.12 38.55
C VAL A 44 21.90 2.97 38.19
N ARG A 45 20.63 3.26 37.88
CA ARG A 45 19.64 2.25 37.44
C ARG A 45 20.08 1.52 36.18
N TRP A 46 20.64 2.25 35.23
CA TRP A 46 21.09 1.71 33.96
C TRP A 46 22.27 0.72 34.14
N VAL A 47 23.25 1.02 35.00
CA VAL A 47 24.35 0.08 35.26
C VAL A 47 23.90 -1.17 36.03
N LEU A 48 22.98 -1.01 36.98
CA LEU A 48 22.46 -2.13 37.80
C LEU A 48 21.55 -3.11 37.02
N GLY A 49 21.25 -2.83 35.75
CA GLY A 49 20.67 -3.83 34.85
C GLY A 49 19.27 -3.53 34.32
N GLU A 50 18.74 -2.31 34.50
CA GLU A 50 17.47 -1.90 33.88
C GLU A 50 17.62 -1.79 32.35
N SER A 51 16.63 -2.32 31.64
CA SER A 51 16.62 -2.49 30.18
C SER A 51 15.43 -1.82 29.50
N ARG A 52 14.45 -1.33 30.26
CA ARG A 52 13.30 -0.58 29.75
C ARG A 52 13.64 0.90 29.63
N ALA A 53 13.64 1.44 28.41
CA ALA A 53 13.93 2.85 28.12
C ALA A 53 12.98 3.81 28.85
N SER A 54 11.70 3.43 28.99
CA SER A 54 10.67 4.21 29.70
C SER A 54 11.01 4.49 31.16
N GLU A 55 11.63 3.53 31.85
CA GLU A 55 12.03 3.65 33.27
C GLU A 55 13.27 4.54 33.46
N LEU A 56 13.99 4.82 32.37
CA LEU A 56 15.13 5.74 32.30
C LEU A 56 14.74 7.09 31.68
N ARG A 57 13.44 7.42 31.62
CA ARG A 57 12.92 8.68 31.06
C ARG A 57 13.40 8.95 29.62
N GLY A 58 13.35 7.94 28.77
CA GLY A 58 13.63 8.01 27.32
C GLY A 58 12.68 7.12 26.51
N GLU A 59 12.58 7.35 25.20
CA GLU A 59 11.75 6.54 24.30
C GLU A 59 12.52 5.32 23.79
N SER A 60 13.83 5.50 23.58
CA SER A 60 14.76 4.47 23.10
C SER A 60 15.95 4.32 24.05
N MET A 61 16.55 3.13 24.09
CA MET A 61 17.79 2.90 24.84
C MET A 61 18.96 3.74 24.30
N GLN A 62 18.88 4.26 23.08
CA GLN A 62 19.89 5.17 22.52
C GLN A 62 19.84 6.58 23.13
N ASP A 63 18.72 6.97 23.74
CA ASP A 63 18.51 8.31 24.34
C ASP A 63 19.34 8.54 25.61
N VAL A 64 20.01 7.48 26.10
CA VAL A 64 21.00 7.60 27.18
C VAL A 64 22.33 8.17 26.70
N ILE A 65 22.58 8.24 25.39
CA ILE A 65 23.79 8.83 24.79
C ILE A 65 23.59 10.34 24.61
N PHE A 66 24.61 11.14 24.96
CA PHE A 66 24.56 12.60 24.78
C PHE A 66 24.30 12.98 23.31
N ASN A 67 23.18 13.64 23.05
CA ASN A 67 22.71 14.00 21.70
C ASN A 67 23.31 15.32 21.14
N GLY A 68 24.26 15.94 21.84
CA GLY A 68 24.92 17.18 21.39
C GLY A 68 24.18 18.45 21.81
N THR A 69 24.86 19.59 21.72
CA THR A 69 24.32 20.95 21.89
C THR A 69 24.78 21.82 20.72
N THR A 70 24.33 23.07 20.63
CA THR A 70 24.77 24.02 19.58
C THR A 70 26.29 24.25 19.56
N THR A 71 26.97 24.09 20.69
CA THR A 71 28.42 24.27 20.85
C THR A 71 29.22 22.96 20.89
N ARG A 72 28.57 21.81 21.13
CA ARG A 72 29.24 20.50 21.36
C ARG A 72 28.67 19.41 20.47
N LYS A 73 29.56 18.64 19.82
CA LYS A 73 29.18 17.48 18.99
C LYS A 73 28.53 16.37 19.83
N GLN A 74 27.59 15.65 19.22
CA GLN A 74 26.99 14.45 19.80
C GLN A 74 28.03 13.37 20.14
N ALA A 75 27.82 12.62 21.21
CA ALA A 75 28.69 11.52 21.60
C ALA A 75 28.37 10.24 20.81
N SER A 76 29.41 9.45 20.48
CA SER A 76 29.25 8.17 19.77
C SER A 76 28.96 6.98 20.71
N ARG A 77 29.29 7.11 21.99
CA ARG A 77 29.07 6.10 23.03
C ARG A 77 28.76 6.77 24.37
N SER A 78 28.01 6.06 25.22
CA SER A 78 27.88 6.38 26.64
C SER A 78 28.52 5.29 27.49
N SER A 79 29.19 5.69 28.56
CA SER A 79 29.73 4.76 29.55
C SER A 79 29.47 5.27 30.96
N VAL A 80 28.96 4.38 31.81
CA VAL A 80 28.77 4.63 33.24
C VAL A 80 29.49 3.53 34.01
N GLU A 81 30.31 3.91 34.99
CA GLU A 81 31.02 3.02 35.89
C GLU A 81 30.67 3.36 37.34
N LEU A 82 30.16 2.38 38.09
CA LEU A 82 29.88 2.46 39.52
C LEU A 82 30.99 1.73 40.27
N VAL A 83 31.58 2.40 41.26
CA VAL A 83 32.66 1.85 42.07
C VAL A 83 32.17 1.67 43.50
N PHE A 84 32.19 0.44 43.97
CA PHE A 84 31.73 0.04 45.29
C PHE A 84 32.91 -0.34 46.18
N ASP A 85 32.92 0.16 47.40
CA ASP A 85 33.74 -0.37 48.48
C ASP A 85 33.04 -1.59 49.08
N ASN A 86 33.71 -2.74 49.05
CA ASN A 86 33.22 -4.01 49.57
C ASN A 86 33.99 -4.48 50.83
N ALA A 87 34.42 -3.55 51.70
CA ALA A 87 35.08 -3.89 52.97
C ALA A 87 34.28 -4.87 53.86
N ASP A 88 32.96 -4.81 53.83
CA ASP A 88 32.08 -5.72 54.60
C ASP A 88 31.86 -7.09 53.94
N HIS A 89 32.51 -7.36 52.80
CA HIS A 89 32.40 -8.61 52.03
C HIS A 89 30.94 -9.07 51.78
N ARG A 90 30.05 -8.12 51.47
CA ARG A 90 28.62 -8.36 51.22
C ARG A 90 28.31 -8.71 49.76
N ALA A 91 29.25 -8.51 48.83
CA ALA A 91 29.05 -8.84 47.42
C ALA A 91 28.93 -10.36 47.19
N GLY A 92 28.03 -10.75 46.30
CA GLY A 92 27.79 -12.14 45.92
C GLY A 92 28.84 -12.70 44.95
N GLY A 93 29.09 -14.02 45.04
CA GLY A 93 29.87 -14.76 44.04
C GLY A 93 31.39 -14.63 44.16
N GLN A 94 32.09 -14.87 43.04
CA GLN A 94 33.56 -14.89 42.96
C GLN A 94 34.21 -13.52 43.20
N TRP A 95 33.41 -12.45 43.18
CA TRP A 95 33.86 -11.07 43.29
C TRP A 95 33.97 -10.57 44.74
N ASN A 96 33.54 -11.37 45.73
CA ASN A 96 33.58 -10.98 47.14
C ASN A 96 35.00 -10.81 47.70
N GLN A 97 36.00 -11.43 47.06
CA GLN A 97 37.40 -11.36 47.47
C GLN A 97 38.05 -9.99 47.18
N PHE A 98 37.45 -9.20 46.28
CA PHE A 98 37.93 -7.88 45.97
C PHE A 98 37.37 -6.87 46.99
N GLY A 99 38.26 -6.08 47.58
CA GLY A 99 37.87 -4.98 48.47
C GLY A 99 37.16 -3.83 47.75
N GLU A 100 37.32 -3.73 46.43
CA GLU A 100 36.65 -2.74 45.59
C GLU A 100 36.10 -3.42 44.32
N ILE A 101 34.87 -3.07 43.95
CA ILE A 101 34.16 -3.65 42.80
C ILE A 101 33.71 -2.52 41.88
N ALA A 102 34.23 -2.48 40.66
CA ALA A 102 33.84 -1.53 39.62
C ALA A 102 32.93 -2.21 38.58
N VAL A 103 31.68 -1.77 38.49
CA VAL A 103 30.70 -2.24 37.50
C VAL A 103 30.50 -1.17 36.43
N ARG A 104 30.84 -1.49 35.18
CA ARG A 104 30.79 -0.56 34.05
C ARG A 104 29.87 -1.07 32.94
N ARG A 105 28.96 -0.23 32.47
CA ARG A 105 28.12 -0.48 31.28
C ARG A 105 28.46 0.49 30.17
N VAL A 106 28.57 -0.01 28.94
CA VAL A 106 28.86 0.79 27.74
C VAL A 106 27.80 0.52 26.68
N LEU A 107 27.31 1.59 26.06
CA LEU A 107 26.39 1.51 24.91
C LEU A 107 26.91 2.38 23.77
N THR A 108 26.90 1.81 22.58
CA THR A 108 27.24 2.49 21.32
C THR A 108 25.97 2.83 20.55
N ARG A 109 26.03 3.80 19.63
CA ARG A 109 24.88 4.14 18.76
C ARG A 109 24.40 2.98 17.87
N ASP A 110 25.25 1.98 17.63
CA ASP A 110 24.89 0.76 16.89
C ASP A 110 23.95 -0.18 17.68
N GLY A 111 23.60 0.17 18.93
CA GLY A 111 22.68 -0.59 19.77
C GLY A 111 23.34 -1.71 20.59
N THR A 112 24.67 -1.87 20.53
CA THR A 112 25.39 -2.88 21.31
C THR A 112 25.62 -2.42 22.75
N SER A 113 25.03 -3.13 23.71
CA SER A 113 25.18 -2.89 25.16
C SER A 113 26.10 -3.94 25.77
N SER A 114 27.21 -3.53 26.38
CA SER A 114 28.20 -4.43 27.01
C SER A 114 28.39 -4.12 28.49
N TYR A 115 28.51 -5.17 29.31
CA TYR A 115 28.76 -5.09 30.76
C TYR A 115 30.19 -5.52 31.08
N TYR A 116 30.78 -4.84 32.06
CA TYR A 116 32.11 -5.12 32.58
C TYR A 116 32.09 -5.09 34.11
N ILE A 117 32.76 -6.06 34.75
CA ILE A 117 33.10 -6.01 36.18
C ILE A 117 34.62 -6.00 36.27
N ASN A 118 35.20 -5.02 36.98
CA ASN A 118 36.65 -4.84 37.09
C ASN A 118 37.37 -4.91 35.72
N ASN A 119 36.79 -4.25 34.70
CA ASN A 119 37.22 -4.26 33.29
C ASN A 119 37.15 -5.60 32.54
N GLN A 120 36.65 -6.68 33.13
CA GLN A 120 36.41 -7.94 32.42
C GLN A 120 35.00 -7.96 31.82
N PRO A 121 34.83 -8.35 30.55
CA PRO A 121 33.52 -8.44 29.92
C PRO A 121 32.72 -9.58 30.58
N VAL A 122 31.54 -9.26 31.10
CA VAL A 122 30.67 -10.21 31.78
C VAL A 122 29.26 -10.17 31.20
N ARG A 123 28.47 -11.20 31.48
CA ARG A 123 27.06 -11.22 31.10
C ARG A 123 26.26 -10.40 32.11
N ARG A 124 25.10 -9.92 31.67
CA ARG A 124 24.15 -9.20 32.54
C ARG A 124 23.78 -10.00 33.80
N ARG A 125 23.67 -11.34 33.69
CA ARG A 125 23.37 -12.23 34.82
C ARG A 125 24.47 -12.18 35.88
N ASP A 126 25.74 -12.19 35.47
CA ASP A 126 26.87 -12.15 36.39
C ASP A 126 26.88 -10.86 37.21
N VAL A 127 26.44 -9.73 36.62
CA VAL A 127 26.26 -8.45 37.33
C VAL A 127 25.11 -8.54 38.35
N GLN A 128 23.99 -9.19 38.00
CA GLN A 128 22.87 -9.40 38.92
C GLN A 128 23.25 -10.29 40.11
N ASP A 129 24.06 -11.33 39.88
CA ASP A 129 24.53 -12.25 40.92
C ASP A 129 25.41 -11.56 41.97
N VAL A 130 26.17 -10.51 41.60
CA VAL A 130 26.97 -9.72 42.55
C VAL A 130 26.09 -8.99 43.57
N PHE A 131 24.91 -8.53 43.14
CA PHE A 131 24.00 -7.73 43.97
C PHE A 131 22.84 -8.54 44.58
N LEU A 132 22.73 -9.84 44.28
CA LEU A 132 21.68 -10.71 44.79
C LEU A 132 21.73 -10.84 46.33
N GLY A 133 20.64 -10.51 47.01
CA GLY A 133 20.55 -10.54 48.48
C GLY A 133 21.17 -9.33 49.19
N THR A 134 21.66 -8.34 48.45
CA THR A 134 22.12 -7.05 49.01
C THR A 134 21.04 -5.97 49.01
N GLY A 135 19.84 -6.26 48.49
CA GLY A 135 18.75 -5.29 48.31
C GLY A 135 18.87 -4.43 47.04
N LEU A 136 19.90 -4.64 46.21
CA LEU A 136 20.21 -3.88 44.97
C LEU A 136 19.99 -4.68 43.67
N GLY A 137 18.91 -5.47 43.60
CA GLY A 137 18.52 -6.18 42.37
C GLY A 137 17.92 -5.27 41.28
N PRO A 138 17.65 -5.81 40.07
CA PRO A 138 16.97 -5.08 38.99
C PRO A 138 15.53 -4.66 39.32
N ARG A 139 14.95 -5.18 40.41
CA ARG A 139 13.64 -4.80 40.97
C ARG A 139 13.76 -4.14 42.35
N ALA A 140 14.96 -3.70 42.71
CA ALA A 140 15.31 -3.19 44.04
C ALA A 140 14.38 -2.07 44.53
N TYR A 141 13.95 -2.20 45.78
CA TYR A 141 13.28 -1.15 46.55
C TYR A 141 14.22 -0.04 47.03
N ALA A 142 15.54 -0.19 46.83
CA ALA A 142 16.57 0.76 47.24
C ALA A 142 16.71 1.99 46.32
N ILE A 143 16.11 2.00 45.13
CA ILE A 143 16.13 3.15 44.23
C ILE A 143 14.71 3.66 44.03
N ILE A 144 14.33 4.65 44.83
CA ILE A 144 12.99 5.23 44.84
C ILE A 144 13.00 6.47 43.95
N GLY A 145 12.45 6.31 42.75
CA GLY A 145 12.34 7.38 41.76
C GLY A 145 10.96 8.01 41.72
N GLN A 146 10.84 9.13 41.02
CA GLN A 146 9.55 9.76 40.72
C GLN A 146 8.61 8.73 40.04
N GLY A 147 7.49 8.41 40.69
CA GLY A 147 6.49 7.42 40.22
C GLY A 147 6.61 6.01 40.81
N THR A 148 7.73 5.63 41.45
CA THR A 148 7.85 4.33 42.17
C THR A 148 6.84 4.22 43.32
N ILE A 149 6.61 5.33 44.02
CA ILE A 149 5.61 5.43 45.10
C ILE A 149 4.21 5.19 44.55
N SER A 150 3.86 5.82 43.42
CA SER A 150 2.57 5.61 42.74
C SER A 150 2.39 4.17 42.27
N ARG A 151 3.44 3.53 41.75
CA ARG A 151 3.40 2.12 41.32
C ARG A 151 3.08 1.18 42.48
N ILE A 152 3.67 1.39 43.65
CA ILE A 152 3.38 0.56 44.85
C ILE A 152 1.93 0.76 45.32
N ILE A 153 1.36 1.95 45.14
CA ILE A 153 -0.05 2.25 45.47
C ILE A 153 -1.02 1.59 44.50
N GLU A 154 -0.65 1.43 43.22
CA GLU A 154 -1.50 0.89 42.15
C GLU A 154 -1.26 -0.60 41.84
N SER A 155 -0.23 -1.21 42.43
CA SER A 155 0.15 -2.61 42.22
C SER A 155 -0.95 -3.59 42.64
N LYS A 156 -1.07 -4.69 41.89
CA LYS A 156 -1.97 -5.78 42.29
C LYS A 156 -1.45 -6.50 43.55
N PRO A 157 -2.32 -7.15 44.35
CA PRO A 157 -1.88 -7.87 45.56
C PRO A 157 -0.78 -8.92 45.35
N GLU A 158 -0.75 -9.56 44.17
CA GLU A 158 0.30 -10.52 43.78
C GLU A 158 1.64 -9.83 43.47
N GLU A 159 1.62 -8.62 42.91
CA GLU A 159 2.82 -7.83 42.63
C GLU A 159 3.41 -7.25 43.91
N LEU A 160 2.56 -6.87 44.88
CA LEU A 160 3.01 -6.42 46.19
C LEU A 160 3.73 -7.53 46.97
N ARG A 161 3.30 -8.79 46.79
CA ARG A 161 3.96 -9.96 47.38
C ARG A 161 5.40 -10.11 46.91
N LEU A 162 5.67 -9.83 45.63
CA LEU A 162 7.02 -9.94 45.08
C LEU A 162 8.01 -9.02 45.80
N PHE A 163 7.59 -7.81 46.19
CA PHE A 163 8.43 -6.87 46.96
C PHE A 163 8.75 -7.41 48.38
N LEU A 164 7.80 -8.10 49.01
CA LEU A 164 8.01 -8.77 50.30
C LEU A 164 8.92 -10.01 50.16
N GLU A 165 8.81 -10.77 49.07
CA GLU A 165 9.71 -11.89 48.77
C GLU A 165 11.16 -11.42 48.55
N GLU A 166 11.35 -10.26 47.93
CA GLU A 166 12.66 -9.64 47.72
C GLU A 166 13.25 -9.09 49.03
N ALA A 167 12.43 -8.41 49.83
CA ALA A 167 12.86 -7.88 51.13
C ALA A 167 13.13 -8.97 52.17
N ALA A 168 12.38 -10.07 52.16
CA ALA A 168 12.68 -11.26 52.97
C ALA A 168 14.00 -11.93 52.55
N GLY A 169 14.62 -11.54 51.44
CA GLY A 169 15.81 -12.22 50.90
C GLY A 169 15.52 -13.64 50.40
N VAL A 170 14.24 -14.02 50.34
CA VAL A 170 13.74 -15.34 49.94
C VAL A 170 13.94 -15.56 48.44
N SER A 171 14.13 -14.51 47.65
CA SER A 171 14.46 -14.62 46.21
C SER A 171 15.69 -15.51 45.96
N LYS A 172 16.74 -15.43 46.80
CA LYS A 172 17.91 -16.32 46.76
C LYS A 172 17.55 -17.76 47.08
N TYR A 173 16.65 -17.98 48.05
CA TYR A 173 16.17 -19.30 48.43
C TYR A 173 15.25 -19.90 47.38
N LYS A 174 14.44 -19.09 46.70
CA LYS A 174 13.56 -19.52 45.59
C LYS A 174 14.37 -19.84 44.34
N GLU A 175 15.41 -19.07 44.04
CA GLU A 175 16.34 -19.37 42.95
C GLU A 175 17.22 -20.58 43.27
N ARG A 176 17.74 -20.69 44.50
CA ARG A 176 18.42 -21.91 44.97
C ARG A 176 17.50 -23.12 45.03
N ARG A 177 16.24 -22.96 45.45
CA ARG A 177 15.22 -24.00 45.43
C ARG A 177 15.01 -24.46 44.00
N ARG A 178 14.80 -23.53 43.06
CA ARG A 178 14.66 -23.84 41.64
C ARG A 178 15.92 -24.50 41.06
N GLU A 179 17.10 -24.07 41.47
CA GLU A 179 18.36 -24.70 41.07
C GLU A 179 18.54 -26.08 41.70
N THR A 180 18.12 -26.26 42.96
CA THR A 180 18.19 -27.53 43.70
C THR A 180 17.12 -28.49 43.20
N GLU A 181 15.98 -27.99 42.75
CA GLU A 181 14.87 -28.72 42.12
C GLU A 181 15.22 -29.10 40.69
N ASN A 182 15.92 -28.24 39.95
CA ASN A 182 16.51 -28.59 38.67
C ASN A 182 17.64 -29.60 38.86
N ARG A 183 18.58 -29.40 39.80
CA ARG A 183 19.64 -30.38 40.11
C ARG A 183 19.07 -31.66 40.67
N LEU A 184 18.01 -31.64 41.46
CA LEU A 184 17.28 -32.82 41.92
C LEU A 184 16.58 -33.48 40.74
N GLY A 185 16.03 -32.71 39.80
CA GLY A 185 15.51 -33.18 38.52
C GLY A 185 16.59 -33.89 37.73
N ASP A 186 17.75 -33.25 37.52
CA ASP A 186 18.90 -33.79 36.81
C ASP A 186 19.52 -34.99 37.55
N THR A 187 19.58 -34.97 38.88
CA THR A 187 20.14 -36.05 39.70
C THR A 187 19.16 -37.20 39.81
N ARG A 188 17.85 -36.95 39.87
CA ARG A 188 16.81 -37.98 39.71
C ARG A 188 16.80 -38.50 38.29
N GLU A 189 17.01 -37.68 37.27
CA GLU A 189 17.10 -38.14 35.89
C GLU A 189 18.37 -38.97 35.69
N ASN A 190 19.50 -38.57 36.29
CA ASN A 190 20.75 -39.32 36.29
C ASN A 190 20.68 -40.58 37.16
N LEU A 191 20.01 -40.55 38.31
CA LEU A 191 19.75 -41.73 39.12
C LEU A 191 18.76 -42.63 38.39
N THR A 192 17.69 -42.11 37.82
CA THR A 192 16.76 -42.88 36.98
C THR A 192 17.53 -43.46 35.80
N ARG A 193 18.50 -42.76 35.23
CA ARG A 193 19.35 -43.26 34.16
C ARG A 193 20.39 -44.27 34.64
N VAL A 194 20.98 -44.12 35.83
CA VAL A 194 21.92 -45.09 36.43
C VAL A 194 21.18 -46.30 37.00
N GLU A 195 19.97 -46.14 37.51
CA GLU A 195 19.05 -47.19 37.96
C GLU A 195 18.39 -47.86 36.76
N ASP A 196 18.14 -47.15 35.66
CA ASP A 196 17.76 -47.75 34.39
C ASP A 196 18.96 -48.50 33.83
N ILE A 197 20.17 -47.94 33.84
CA ILE A 197 21.39 -48.65 33.42
C ILE A 197 21.71 -49.82 34.35
N LEU A 198 21.47 -49.74 35.66
CA LEU A 198 21.69 -50.83 36.63
C LEU A 198 20.57 -51.85 36.60
N ARG A 199 19.31 -51.46 36.38
CA ARG A 199 18.21 -52.39 36.11
C ARG A 199 18.41 -53.05 34.77
N GLU A 200 18.90 -52.33 33.78
CA GLU A 200 19.26 -52.82 32.46
C GLU A 200 20.52 -53.69 32.54
N LEU A 201 21.54 -53.38 33.36
CA LEU A 201 22.72 -54.23 33.57
C LEU A 201 22.40 -55.46 34.42
N ASN A 202 21.58 -55.34 35.46
CA ASN A 202 21.14 -56.45 36.30
C ASN A 202 20.22 -57.38 35.51
N ALA A 203 19.26 -56.81 34.77
CA ALA A 203 18.43 -57.56 33.86
C ALA A 203 19.26 -58.12 32.69
N ASN A 204 20.28 -57.41 32.18
CA ASN A 204 21.15 -57.92 31.13
C ASN A 204 22.10 -59.00 31.66
N LEU A 205 22.57 -58.96 32.90
CA LEU A 205 23.39 -60.03 33.50
C LEU A 205 22.54 -61.30 33.75
N GLU A 206 21.35 -61.17 34.33
CA GLU A 206 20.42 -62.31 34.48
C GLU A 206 19.87 -62.82 33.13
N LYS A 207 19.80 -61.95 32.13
CA LYS A 207 19.47 -62.34 30.76
C LYS A 207 20.65 -63.01 30.09
N LEU A 208 21.87 -62.46 30.13
CA LEU A 208 23.09 -63.02 29.51
C LEU A 208 23.35 -64.47 29.97
N GLU A 209 23.09 -64.76 31.25
CA GLU A 209 23.18 -66.12 31.81
C GLU A 209 22.11 -67.09 31.25
N LYS A 210 20.85 -66.66 31.12
CA LYS A 210 19.78 -67.46 30.49
C LYS A 210 19.90 -67.51 28.96
N GLN A 211 20.48 -66.48 28.37
CA GLN A 211 20.61 -66.30 26.93
C GLN A 211 21.66 -67.21 26.31
N ALA A 212 22.69 -67.61 27.06
CA ALA A 212 23.68 -68.59 26.61
C ALA A 212 23.09 -70.02 26.47
N GLU A 213 22.08 -70.37 27.25
CA GLU A 213 21.40 -71.69 27.19
C GLU A 213 20.30 -71.71 26.11
N VAL A 214 19.64 -70.58 25.96
CA VAL A 214 18.65 -70.33 24.92
C VAL A 214 19.33 -70.19 23.54
N ALA A 215 20.62 -69.78 23.47
CA ALA A 215 21.51 -69.73 22.29
C ALA A 215 21.53 -71.00 21.44
N ALA A 216 21.42 -72.16 22.08
CA ALA A 216 21.41 -73.44 21.39
C ALA A 216 20.03 -73.83 20.81
N ARG A 217 18.92 -73.45 21.47
CA ARG A 217 17.54 -73.73 21.00
C ARG A 217 17.07 -72.77 19.90
N TYR A 218 17.62 -71.56 19.91
CA TYR A 218 17.39 -70.53 18.91
C TYR A 218 17.83 -70.96 17.51
N ASN A 219 19.03 -71.52 17.36
CA ASN A 219 19.55 -71.90 16.04
C ASN A 219 18.63 -72.89 15.27
N THR A 220 17.89 -73.76 15.96
CA THR A 220 16.99 -74.76 15.35
C THR A 220 15.63 -74.17 14.95
N LEU A 221 15.01 -73.39 15.84
CA LEU A 221 13.73 -72.70 15.57
C LEU A 221 13.91 -71.56 14.54
N GLN A 222 15.10 -70.94 14.49
CA GLN A 222 15.50 -69.99 13.46
C GLN A 222 15.45 -70.62 12.06
N GLY A 223 15.83 -71.90 11.90
CA GLY A 223 15.80 -72.59 10.61
C GLY A 223 14.39 -72.85 10.06
N GLU A 224 13.46 -73.28 10.91
CA GLU A 224 12.05 -73.46 10.52
C GLU A 224 11.32 -72.12 10.30
N ALA A 225 11.64 -71.11 11.11
CA ALA A 225 11.18 -69.74 10.91
C ALA A 225 11.64 -69.22 9.54
N THR A 226 12.91 -69.44 9.16
CA THR A 226 13.47 -69.02 7.87
C THR A 226 12.74 -69.66 6.68
N LYS A 227 12.42 -70.97 6.72
CA LYS A 227 11.65 -71.64 5.65
C LYS A 227 10.25 -71.04 5.49
N LYS A 228 9.51 -70.80 6.58
CA LYS A 228 8.19 -70.17 6.52
C LYS A 228 8.29 -68.69 6.13
N GLN A 229 9.35 -68.00 6.55
CA GLN A 229 9.64 -66.62 6.15
C GLN A 229 9.80 -66.50 4.63
N HIS A 230 10.51 -67.45 3.98
CA HIS A 230 10.64 -67.49 2.52
C HIS A 230 9.28 -67.76 1.84
N GLN A 231 8.45 -68.66 2.37
CA GLN A 231 7.09 -68.91 1.86
C GLN A 231 6.18 -67.67 2.01
N LEU A 232 6.30 -66.94 3.12
CA LEU A 232 5.59 -65.69 3.35
C LEU A 232 6.03 -64.59 2.38
N TRP A 233 7.33 -64.40 2.17
CA TRP A 233 7.85 -63.42 1.22
C TRP A 233 7.39 -63.76 -0.20
N PHE A 234 7.39 -65.04 -0.58
CA PHE A 234 6.88 -65.49 -1.88
C PHE A 234 5.38 -65.18 -2.07
N LEU A 235 4.54 -65.49 -1.07
CA LEU A 235 3.10 -65.21 -1.15
C LEU A 235 2.78 -63.70 -1.03
N LYS A 236 3.53 -62.94 -0.22
CA LYS A 236 3.40 -61.46 -0.12
C LYS A 236 3.87 -60.76 -1.39
N ARG A 237 4.89 -61.29 -2.07
CA ARG A 237 5.28 -60.83 -3.41
C ARG A 237 4.13 -61.06 -4.39
N SER A 238 3.52 -62.24 -4.39
CA SER A 238 2.36 -62.54 -5.25
C SER A 238 1.12 -61.68 -4.94
N GLU A 239 0.88 -61.33 -3.67
CA GLU A 239 -0.19 -60.40 -3.26
C GLU A 239 0.13 -58.96 -3.69
N SER A 240 1.38 -58.52 -3.51
CA SER A 240 1.84 -57.19 -3.95
C SER A 240 1.80 -57.05 -5.47
N ASP A 241 2.08 -58.12 -6.22
CA ASP A 241 1.90 -58.18 -7.69
C ASP A 241 0.42 -58.03 -8.07
N ALA A 242 -0.49 -58.70 -7.34
CA ALA A 242 -1.93 -58.59 -7.58
C ALA A 242 -2.50 -57.20 -7.22
N ASP A 243 -2.04 -56.63 -6.10
CA ASP A 243 -2.38 -55.28 -5.67
C ASP A 243 -1.80 -54.23 -6.62
N GLN A 244 -0.58 -54.42 -7.12
CA GLN A 244 0.01 -53.57 -8.15
C GLN A 244 -0.85 -53.60 -9.41
N ALA A 245 -1.28 -54.77 -9.88
CA ALA A 245 -2.15 -54.88 -11.05
C ALA A 245 -3.52 -54.19 -10.84
N LYS A 246 -4.11 -54.32 -9.64
CA LYS A 246 -5.38 -53.68 -9.28
C LYS A 246 -5.27 -52.17 -9.13
N ILE A 247 -4.28 -51.69 -8.39
CA ILE A 247 -4.03 -50.25 -8.18
C ILE A 247 -3.67 -49.58 -9.50
N LYS A 248 -2.93 -50.26 -10.38
CA LYS A 248 -2.67 -49.78 -11.74
C LYS A 248 -3.95 -49.61 -12.55
N ALA A 249 -4.88 -50.58 -12.50
CA ALA A 249 -6.18 -50.45 -13.15
C ALA A 249 -7.05 -49.33 -12.56
N ASP A 250 -7.03 -49.15 -11.24
CA ASP A 250 -7.74 -48.05 -10.55
C ASP A 250 -7.10 -46.67 -10.86
N SER A 251 -5.77 -46.62 -11.01
CA SER A 251 -5.01 -45.44 -11.44
C SER A 251 -5.35 -45.05 -12.88
N GLU A 252 -5.36 -46.02 -13.80
CA GLU A 252 -5.77 -45.82 -15.20
C GLU A 252 -7.22 -45.30 -15.29
N LYS A 253 -8.13 -45.83 -14.46
CA LYS A 253 -9.51 -45.34 -14.37
C LYS A 253 -9.58 -43.90 -13.85
N ALA A 254 -8.81 -43.56 -12.81
CA ALA A 254 -8.75 -42.20 -12.28
C ALA A 254 -8.13 -41.19 -13.27
N ILE A 255 -7.14 -41.62 -14.06
CA ILE A 255 -6.55 -40.85 -15.16
C ILE A 255 -7.61 -40.60 -16.24
N ASN A 256 -8.34 -41.62 -16.67
CA ASN A 256 -9.43 -41.48 -17.64
C ASN A 256 -10.54 -40.53 -17.15
N ASP A 257 -10.90 -40.60 -15.87
CA ASP A 257 -11.89 -39.68 -15.26
C ASP A 257 -11.37 -38.23 -15.25
N LEU A 258 -10.08 -38.02 -14.94
CA LEU A 258 -9.44 -36.70 -15.02
C LEU A 258 -9.42 -36.17 -16.46
N GLU A 259 -9.06 -37.01 -17.44
CA GLU A 259 -9.04 -36.64 -18.85
C GLU A 259 -10.44 -36.27 -19.36
N SER A 260 -11.47 -37.03 -18.98
CA SER A 260 -12.86 -36.71 -19.30
C SER A 260 -13.28 -35.35 -18.74
N ARG A 261 -12.98 -35.06 -17.47
CA ARG A 261 -13.32 -33.78 -16.83
C ARG A 261 -12.50 -32.62 -17.38
N THR A 262 -11.26 -32.87 -17.77
CA THR A 262 -10.40 -31.88 -18.45
C THR A 262 -10.92 -31.58 -19.86
N ALA A 263 -11.44 -32.58 -20.57
CA ALA A 263 -12.09 -32.38 -21.87
C ALA A 263 -13.40 -31.58 -21.74
N ASP A 264 -14.21 -31.84 -20.71
CA ASP A 264 -15.39 -31.03 -20.39
C ASP A 264 -15.02 -29.58 -20.06
N LEU A 265 -13.97 -29.37 -19.26
CA LEU A 265 -13.47 -28.02 -18.95
C LEU A 265 -13.06 -27.28 -20.24
N ARG A 266 -12.26 -27.91 -21.10
CA ARG A 266 -11.83 -27.33 -22.40
C ARG A 266 -13.01 -27.00 -23.31
N ARG A 267 -14.05 -27.86 -23.32
CA ARG A 267 -15.28 -27.60 -24.08
C ARG A 267 -16.00 -26.37 -23.54
N ILE A 268 -16.17 -26.25 -22.22
CA ILE A 268 -16.81 -25.08 -21.59
C ILE A 268 -15.97 -23.81 -21.77
N GLU A 269 -14.63 -23.89 -21.72
CA GLU A 269 -13.74 -22.77 -22.03
C GLU A 269 -13.90 -22.31 -23.49
N SER A 270 -14.00 -23.24 -24.43
CA SER A 270 -14.28 -22.92 -25.83
C SER A 270 -15.66 -22.29 -26.00
N GLU A 271 -16.70 -22.84 -25.35
CA GLU A 271 -18.05 -22.27 -25.37
C GLU A 271 -18.05 -20.86 -24.76
N LEU A 272 -17.37 -20.64 -23.63
CA LEU A 272 -17.20 -19.34 -22.98
C LEU A 272 -16.57 -18.32 -23.93
N GLU A 273 -15.51 -18.71 -24.64
CA GLU A 273 -14.83 -17.80 -25.57
C GLU A 273 -15.72 -17.45 -26.78
N THR A 274 -16.48 -18.41 -27.30
CA THR A 274 -17.48 -18.11 -28.35
C THR A 274 -18.58 -17.17 -27.87
N VAL A 275 -19.09 -17.36 -26.65
CA VAL A 275 -20.09 -16.47 -26.03
C VAL A 275 -19.50 -15.10 -25.76
N ARG A 276 -18.23 -15.01 -25.34
CA ARG A 276 -17.51 -13.76 -25.11
C ARG A 276 -17.33 -12.96 -26.41
N GLN A 277 -16.94 -13.60 -27.51
CA GLN A 277 -16.87 -12.96 -28.82
C GLN A 277 -18.25 -12.46 -29.28
N ALA A 278 -19.29 -13.29 -29.13
CA ALA A 278 -20.66 -12.90 -29.45
C ALA A 278 -21.15 -11.71 -28.58
N HIS A 279 -20.78 -11.70 -27.30
CA HIS A 279 -21.09 -10.61 -26.37
C HIS A 279 -20.40 -9.30 -26.77
N TYR A 280 -19.12 -9.33 -27.16
CA TYR A 280 -18.42 -8.15 -27.66
C TYR A 280 -19.06 -7.62 -28.96
N ALA A 281 -19.36 -8.50 -29.91
CA ALA A 281 -20.03 -8.12 -31.15
C ALA A 281 -21.43 -7.52 -30.89
N ALA A 282 -22.20 -8.07 -29.95
CA ALA A 282 -23.49 -7.52 -29.54
C ALA A 282 -23.33 -6.15 -28.85
N GLY A 283 -22.28 -5.96 -28.05
CA GLY A 283 -21.95 -4.67 -27.43
C GLY A 283 -21.66 -3.59 -28.48
N ASP A 284 -20.88 -3.91 -29.51
CA ASP A 284 -20.63 -3.02 -30.63
C ASP A 284 -21.91 -2.68 -31.41
N GLN A 285 -22.81 -3.66 -31.60
CA GLN A 285 -24.11 -3.43 -32.22
C GLN A 285 -25.00 -2.50 -31.39
N VAL A 286 -25.00 -2.63 -30.05
CA VAL A 286 -25.70 -1.70 -29.15
C VAL A 286 -25.13 -0.29 -29.30
N ASN A 287 -23.81 -0.13 -29.31
CA ASN A 287 -23.17 1.18 -29.49
C ASN A 287 -23.50 1.81 -30.85
N GLN A 288 -23.47 1.03 -31.94
CA GLN A 288 -23.87 1.51 -33.27
C GLN A 288 -25.35 1.89 -33.34
N ALA A 289 -26.25 1.08 -32.76
CA ALA A 289 -27.67 1.38 -32.72
C ALA A 289 -27.96 2.63 -31.89
N GLN A 290 -27.22 2.84 -30.80
CA GLN A 290 -27.32 4.03 -29.96
C GLN A 290 -26.81 5.29 -30.67
N GLY A 291 -25.71 5.20 -31.43
CA GLY A 291 -25.24 6.26 -32.31
C GLY A 291 -26.30 6.69 -33.33
N LYS A 292 -26.92 5.72 -34.02
CA LYS A 292 -28.02 5.99 -34.99
C LYS A 292 -29.25 6.63 -34.34
N LEU A 293 -29.55 6.29 -33.08
CA LEU A 293 -30.65 6.92 -32.33
C LEU A 293 -30.32 8.38 -31.97
N TYR A 294 -29.06 8.69 -31.64
CA TYR A 294 -28.64 10.06 -31.39
C TYR A 294 -28.72 10.93 -32.64
N GLU A 295 -28.29 10.42 -33.80
CA GLU A 295 -28.43 11.12 -35.09
C GLU A 295 -29.91 11.45 -35.39
N ALA A 296 -30.80 10.46 -35.26
CA ALA A 296 -32.23 10.67 -35.46
C ALA A 296 -32.83 11.66 -34.44
N SER A 297 -32.37 11.62 -33.18
CA SER A 297 -32.83 12.54 -32.13
C SER A 297 -32.33 13.97 -32.34
N ALA A 298 -31.11 14.15 -32.85
CA ALA A 298 -30.56 15.46 -33.20
C ALA A 298 -31.33 16.10 -34.35
N GLU A 299 -31.73 15.31 -35.36
CA GLU A 299 -32.52 15.81 -36.48
C GLU A 299 -33.94 16.23 -36.04
N VAL A 300 -34.57 15.46 -35.14
CA VAL A 300 -35.83 15.87 -34.48
C VAL A 300 -35.65 17.20 -33.75
N GLY A 301 -34.59 17.34 -32.94
CA GLY A 301 -34.32 18.59 -32.21
C GLY A 301 -34.07 19.79 -33.12
N ARG A 302 -33.37 19.60 -34.25
CA ARG A 302 -33.14 20.64 -35.26
C ARG A 302 -34.46 21.13 -35.86
N LEU A 303 -35.32 20.21 -36.27
CA LEU A 303 -36.62 20.52 -36.87
C LEU A 303 -37.61 21.14 -35.87
N GLU A 304 -37.62 20.68 -34.61
CA GLU A 304 -38.40 21.31 -33.53
C GLU A 304 -37.95 22.75 -33.25
N GLY A 305 -36.64 23.01 -33.27
CA GLY A 305 -36.08 24.36 -33.13
C GLY A 305 -36.47 25.28 -34.29
N GLU A 306 -36.41 24.76 -35.52
CA GLU A 306 -36.80 25.49 -36.73
C GLU A 306 -38.30 25.84 -36.73
N ILE A 307 -39.17 24.90 -36.35
CA ILE A 307 -40.61 25.13 -36.18
C ILE A 307 -40.86 26.19 -35.10
N ARG A 308 -40.20 26.09 -33.95
CA ARG A 308 -40.38 27.06 -32.84
C ARG A 308 -40.00 28.47 -33.27
N PHE A 309 -38.88 28.64 -33.96
CA PHE A 309 -38.45 29.93 -34.48
C PHE A 309 -39.47 30.53 -35.47
N VAL A 310 -40.01 29.70 -36.37
CA VAL A 310 -41.05 30.12 -37.31
C VAL A 310 -42.35 30.51 -36.60
N VAL A 311 -42.79 29.74 -35.60
CA VAL A 311 -44.02 30.02 -34.81
C VAL A 311 -43.88 31.32 -33.99
N GLU A 312 -42.76 31.50 -33.29
CA GLU A 312 -42.47 32.73 -32.52
C GLU A 312 -42.28 33.94 -33.44
N GLY A 313 -41.70 33.74 -34.63
CA GLY A 313 -41.60 34.77 -35.66
C GLY A 313 -42.97 35.22 -36.16
N ARG A 314 -43.86 34.26 -36.49
CA ARG A 314 -45.24 34.55 -36.91
C ARG A 314 -46.03 35.29 -35.83
N GLN A 315 -45.98 34.84 -34.57
CA GLN A 315 -46.67 35.51 -33.47
C GLN A 315 -46.21 36.96 -33.27
N ARG A 316 -44.90 37.22 -33.37
CA ARG A 316 -44.37 38.59 -33.28
C ARG A 316 -44.88 39.50 -34.39
N VAL A 317 -44.90 38.99 -35.63
CA VAL A 317 -45.40 39.75 -36.79
C VAL A 317 -46.91 39.96 -36.69
N GLU A 318 -47.68 38.96 -36.23
CA GLU A 318 -49.12 39.08 -35.99
C GLU A 318 -49.46 40.11 -34.91
N GLN A 319 -48.73 40.13 -33.79
CA GLN A 319 -48.90 41.17 -32.76
C GLN A 319 -48.59 42.57 -33.31
N ARG A 320 -47.53 42.69 -34.13
CA ARG A 320 -47.17 43.96 -34.78
C ARG A 320 -48.25 44.43 -35.75
N LEU A 321 -48.87 43.53 -36.52
CA LEU A 321 -50.01 43.85 -37.39
C LEU A 321 -51.24 44.34 -36.61
N VAL A 322 -51.52 43.76 -35.44
CA VAL A 322 -52.60 44.23 -34.56
C VAL A 322 -52.31 45.65 -34.07
N GLN A 323 -51.08 45.92 -33.62
CA GLN A 323 -50.67 47.25 -33.15
C GLN A 323 -50.72 48.31 -34.26
N LEU A 324 -50.24 47.98 -35.46
CA LEU A 324 -50.29 48.90 -36.60
C LEU A 324 -51.74 49.25 -36.99
N ARG A 325 -52.65 48.27 -36.98
CA ARG A 325 -54.08 48.52 -37.24
C ARG A 325 -54.73 49.39 -36.17
N GLU A 326 -54.39 49.20 -34.91
CA GLU A 326 -54.90 50.03 -33.82
C GLU A 326 -54.40 51.47 -33.95
N GLN A 327 -53.11 51.67 -34.25
CA GLN A 327 -52.52 52.98 -34.49
C GLN A 327 -53.14 53.68 -35.71
N MET A 328 -53.34 52.96 -36.82
CA MET A 328 -54.04 53.48 -38.00
C MET A 328 -55.48 53.91 -37.66
N GLY A 329 -56.19 53.11 -36.86
CA GLY A 329 -57.53 53.44 -36.38
C GLY A 329 -57.54 54.72 -35.53
N GLN A 330 -56.63 54.84 -34.57
CA GLN A 330 -56.51 56.03 -33.70
C GLN A 330 -56.22 57.31 -34.50
N TRP A 331 -55.28 57.26 -35.44
CA TRP A 331 -54.97 58.41 -36.31
C TRP A 331 -56.10 58.72 -37.29
N GLY A 332 -56.80 57.70 -37.79
CA GLY A 332 -58.01 57.85 -38.60
C GLY A 332 -59.12 58.60 -37.86
N THR A 333 -59.42 58.20 -36.61
CA THR A 333 -60.43 58.86 -35.78
C THR A 333 -60.03 60.30 -35.44
N ARG A 334 -58.76 60.54 -35.09
CA ARG A 334 -58.25 61.92 -34.84
C ARG A 334 -58.41 62.83 -36.05
N ARG A 335 -58.22 62.29 -37.26
CA ARG A 335 -58.43 63.04 -38.49
C ARG A 335 -59.92 63.42 -38.66
N THR A 336 -60.82 62.45 -38.51
CA THR A 336 -62.26 62.69 -38.66
C THR A 336 -62.79 63.65 -37.59
N ASP A 337 -62.33 63.53 -36.35
CA ASP A 337 -62.74 64.43 -35.26
C ASP A 337 -62.30 65.88 -35.57
N ALA A 338 -61.05 66.07 -36.02
CA ALA A 338 -60.55 67.38 -36.41
C ALA A 338 -61.27 67.96 -37.63
N GLU A 339 -61.67 67.14 -38.61
CA GLU A 339 -62.48 67.55 -39.77
C GLU A 339 -63.87 68.05 -39.32
N THR A 340 -64.53 67.34 -38.41
CA THR A 340 -65.83 67.76 -37.86
C THR A 340 -65.73 69.04 -37.02
N GLU A 341 -64.65 69.20 -36.23
CA GLU A 341 -64.40 70.41 -35.43
C GLU A 341 -64.19 71.63 -36.34
N ILE A 342 -63.48 71.49 -37.47
CA ILE A 342 -63.33 72.58 -38.45
C ILE A 342 -64.67 73.02 -39.05
N GLU A 343 -65.56 72.07 -39.37
CA GLU A 343 -66.87 72.38 -39.95
C GLU A 343 -67.74 73.18 -38.97
N THR A 344 -67.69 72.85 -37.68
CA THR A 344 -68.38 73.62 -36.62
C THR A 344 -67.78 75.01 -36.38
N LEU A 345 -66.45 75.13 -36.41
CA LEU A 345 -65.74 76.42 -36.24
C LEU A 345 -65.96 77.38 -37.41
N ALA A 346 -66.24 76.86 -38.61
CA ALA A 346 -66.50 77.69 -39.78
C ALA A 346 -67.77 78.57 -39.62
N GLY A 347 -68.82 78.04 -38.99
CA GLY A 347 -70.03 78.82 -38.68
C GLY A 347 -69.79 79.91 -37.63
N ALA A 348 -69.11 79.55 -36.52
CA ALA A 348 -68.81 80.49 -35.43
C ALA A 348 -67.83 81.61 -35.83
N GLY A 349 -66.93 81.35 -36.80
CA GLY A 349 -65.98 82.33 -37.29
C GLY A 349 -66.63 83.51 -38.04
N VAL A 350 -67.69 83.25 -38.80
CA VAL A 350 -68.43 84.28 -39.55
C VAL A 350 -69.16 85.23 -38.59
N ASP A 351 -69.80 84.68 -37.55
CA ASP A 351 -70.51 85.48 -36.54
C ASP A 351 -69.55 86.37 -35.73
N ALA A 352 -68.35 85.87 -35.42
CA ALA A 352 -67.32 86.63 -34.69
C ALA A 352 -66.73 87.79 -35.52
N GLU A 353 -66.55 87.58 -36.84
CA GLU A 353 -66.05 88.59 -37.76
C GLU A 353 -67.01 89.79 -37.88
N GLU A 354 -68.32 89.54 -38.01
CA GLU A 354 -69.32 90.61 -38.06
C GLU A 354 -69.36 91.45 -36.76
N GLN A 355 -69.22 90.83 -35.60
CA GLN A 355 -69.18 91.53 -34.30
C GLN A 355 -67.92 92.38 -34.12
N ALA A 356 -66.75 91.88 -34.58
CA ALA A 356 -65.49 92.60 -34.49
C ALA A 356 -65.50 93.91 -35.30
N ILE A 357 -66.08 93.88 -36.50
CA ILE A 357 -66.19 95.06 -37.38
C ILE A 357 -67.05 96.17 -36.75
N LEU A 358 -68.17 95.80 -36.12
CA LEU A 358 -69.12 96.75 -35.56
C LEU A 358 -68.58 97.46 -34.31
N LEU A 359 -67.85 96.74 -33.45
CA LEU A 359 -67.22 97.28 -32.23
C LEU A 359 -65.96 98.11 -32.54
N ALA A 360 -65.21 97.77 -33.59
CA ALA A 360 -64.05 98.55 -34.03
C ALA A 360 -64.44 99.98 -34.46
N ALA A 361 -65.58 100.14 -35.15
CA ALA A 361 -66.07 101.46 -35.56
C ALA A 361 -66.47 102.36 -34.37
N GLN A 362 -66.95 101.79 -33.26
CA GLN A 362 -67.29 102.53 -32.04
C GLN A 362 -66.05 102.92 -31.23
N LEU A 363 -64.99 102.13 -31.30
CA LEU A 363 -63.71 102.38 -30.64
C LEU A 363 -62.98 103.58 -31.25
N GLU A 364 -62.95 103.65 -32.58
CA GLU A 364 -62.25 104.69 -33.34
C GLU A 364 -62.78 106.11 -33.05
N GLU A 365 -64.08 106.24 -32.76
CA GLU A 365 -64.71 107.50 -32.34
C GLU A 365 -64.28 107.94 -30.93
N HIS A 366 -64.02 106.99 -30.02
CA HIS A 366 -63.63 107.26 -28.63
C HIS A 366 -62.11 107.45 -28.48
N ASP A 367 -61.32 106.74 -29.28
CA ASP A 367 -59.86 106.85 -29.38
C ASP A 367 -59.40 108.26 -29.77
N ALA A 368 -60.17 108.97 -30.59
CA ALA A 368 -59.85 110.34 -31.00
C ALA A 368 -59.79 111.35 -29.84
N ARG A 369 -60.27 111.01 -28.63
CA ARG A 369 -60.33 111.90 -27.44
C ARG A 369 -59.40 111.47 -26.29
N MET A 370 -58.81 110.27 -26.34
CA MET A 370 -58.00 109.66 -25.27
C MET A 370 -56.54 110.17 -25.15
N PRO A 371 -55.80 110.46 -26.25
CA PRO A 371 -54.38 110.81 -26.19
C PRO A 371 -54.06 112.02 -25.32
N GLU A 372 -54.94 113.03 -25.33
CA GLU A 372 -54.75 114.29 -24.60
C GLU A 372 -54.80 114.12 -23.07
N LEU A 373 -55.57 113.15 -22.57
CA LEU A 373 -55.71 112.87 -21.14
C LEU A 373 -54.70 111.82 -20.66
N GLU A 374 -54.31 110.88 -21.53
CA GLU A 374 -53.34 109.83 -21.24
C GLU A 374 -51.92 110.36 -21.11
N GLU A 375 -51.53 111.29 -21.98
CA GLU A 375 -50.20 111.90 -21.96
C GLU A 375 -49.94 112.68 -20.66
N ALA A 376 -50.98 113.13 -19.96
CA ALA A 376 -50.88 113.87 -18.69
C ALA A 376 -50.66 112.95 -17.47
N VAL A 377 -51.21 111.73 -17.46
CA VAL A 377 -51.08 110.76 -16.35
C VAL A 377 -49.91 109.82 -16.54
N GLN A 378 -49.66 109.40 -17.78
CA GLN A 378 -48.57 108.51 -18.13
C GLN A 378 -47.22 109.11 -17.69
N ARG A 379 -47.01 110.41 -17.94
CA ARG A 379 -45.81 111.12 -17.48
C ARG A 379 -45.62 111.10 -15.97
N ALA A 380 -46.68 111.22 -15.19
CA ALA A 380 -46.58 111.20 -13.72
C ALA A 380 -46.40 109.78 -13.17
N GLN A 381 -47.16 108.80 -13.70
CA GLN A 381 -47.22 107.40 -13.24
C GLN A 381 -45.95 106.61 -13.61
N ASP A 382 -45.35 106.88 -14.76
CA ASP A 382 -44.12 106.22 -15.20
C ASP A 382 -42.94 106.53 -14.28
N GLU A 383 -42.85 107.78 -13.80
CA GLU A 383 -41.79 108.20 -12.89
C GLU A 383 -41.91 107.49 -11.52
N ALA A 384 -43.13 107.32 -10.97
CA ALA A 384 -43.33 106.69 -9.67
C ALA A 384 -43.28 105.14 -9.69
N ASN A 385 -43.91 104.51 -10.69
CA ASN A 385 -43.98 103.04 -10.78
C ASN A 385 -42.62 102.41 -11.11
N ALA A 386 -41.79 103.08 -11.92
CA ALA A 386 -40.43 102.62 -12.18
C ALA A 386 -39.62 102.47 -10.89
N GLN A 387 -39.83 103.39 -9.93
CA GLN A 387 -39.11 103.38 -8.66
C GLN A 387 -39.66 102.34 -7.67
N ARG A 388 -40.98 102.08 -7.68
CA ARG A 388 -41.66 101.12 -6.77
C ARG A 388 -41.28 99.67 -7.03
N THR A 389 -41.27 99.30 -8.31
CA THR A 389 -40.94 97.95 -8.75
C THR A 389 -39.49 97.61 -8.40
N THR A 390 -38.59 98.59 -8.49
CA THR A 390 -37.17 98.44 -8.12
C THR A 390 -36.99 98.10 -6.63
N VAL A 391 -37.74 98.74 -5.72
CA VAL A 391 -37.67 98.46 -4.26
C VAL A 391 -38.17 97.05 -3.91
N SER A 392 -39.33 96.65 -4.45
CA SER A 392 -39.96 95.37 -4.11
C SER A 392 -39.21 94.17 -4.67
N GLN A 393 -38.57 94.31 -5.83
CA GLN A 393 -37.78 93.25 -6.45
C GLN A 393 -36.52 92.93 -5.63
N VAL A 394 -35.84 93.95 -5.13
CA VAL A 394 -34.62 93.78 -4.32
C VAL A 394 -34.92 93.10 -2.98
N GLN A 395 -36.03 93.44 -2.30
CA GLN A 395 -36.43 92.79 -1.04
C GLN A 395 -36.77 91.30 -1.18
N GLN A 396 -37.47 90.93 -2.25
CA GLN A 396 -37.84 89.53 -2.48
C GLN A 396 -36.63 88.67 -2.83
N GLN A 397 -35.64 89.22 -3.53
CA GLN A 397 -34.40 88.53 -3.87
C GLN A 397 -33.54 88.23 -2.63
N ILE A 398 -33.49 89.15 -1.66
CA ILE A 398 -32.75 88.97 -0.39
C ILE A 398 -33.34 87.81 0.45
N GLN A 399 -34.67 87.68 0.53
CA GLN A 399 -35.32 86.63 1.32
C GLN A 399 -35.12 85.22 0.73
N VAL A 400 -35.15 85.08 -0.59
CA VAL A 400 -34.89 83.80 -1.27
C VAL A 400 -33.44 83.35 -1.03
N LEU A 401 -32.49 84.29 -1.16
CA LEU A 401 -31.07 84.01 -1.00
C LEU A 401 -30.71 83.53 0.41
N ALA A 402 -31.37 84.08 1.45
CA ALA A 402 -31.15 83.67 2.84
C ALA A 402 -31.69 82.25 3.15
N ALA A 403 -32.75 81.81 2.46
CA ALA A 403 -33.25 80.44 2.59
C ALA A 403 -32.33 79.43 1.88
N ASP A 404 -31.78 79.80 0.72
CA ASP A 404 -30.83 78.97 -0.03
C ASP A 404 -29.51 78.77 0.73
N GLN A 405 -28.99 79.81 1.41
CA GLN A 405 -27.78 79.70 2.24
C GLN A 405 -27.92 78.67 3.37
N ARG A 406 -29.05 78.63 4.08
CA ARG A 406 -29.29 77.65 5.16
C ARG A 406 -29.34 76.20 4.63
N ASN A 407 -29.94 76.00 3.47
CA ASN A 407 -30.02 74.68 2.84
C ASN A 407 -28.61 74.17 2.44
N ILE A 408 -27.76 75.06 1.91
CA ILE A 408 -26.37 74.74 1.56
C ILE A 408 -25.55 74.30 2.79
N GLU A 409 -25.72 74.98 3.93
CA GLU A 409 -25.02 74.62 5.19
C GLU A 409 -25.44 73.24 5.72
N ASP A 410 -26.74 72.93 5.72
CA ASP A 410 -27.24 71.63 6.17
C ASP A 410 -26.74 70.47 5.29
N GLN A 411 -26.70 70.68 3.96
CA GLN A 411 -26.18 69.69 3.01
C GLN A 411 -24.68 69.45 3.17
N SER A 412 -23.90 70.52 3.34
CA SER A 412 -22.45 70.44 3.58
C SER A 412 -22.12 69.64 4.84
N ARG A 413 -22.87 69.84 5.93
CA ARG A 413 -22.69 69.12 7.20
C ARG A 413 -22.96 67.61 7.07
N GLN A 414 -23.97 67.21 6.31
CA GLN A 414 -24.30 65.80 6.07
C GLN A 414 -23.22 65.08 5.24
N LEU A 415 -22.73 65.72 4.19
CA LEU A 415 -21.67 65.17 3.33
C LEU A 415 -20.33 65.06 4.05
N THR A 416 -20.00 66.02 4.91
CA THR A 416 -18.77 65.97 5.74
C THR A 416 -18.76 64.74 6.65
N GLN A 417 -19.87 64.45 7.34
CA GLN A 417 -19.98 63.24 8.19
C GLN A 417 -19.90 61.93 7.38
N ARG A 418 -20.36 61.95 6.13
CA ARG A 418 -20.25 60.80 5.23
C ARG A 418 -18.80 60.57 4.78
N SER A 419 -18.06 61.63 4.44
CA SER A 419 -16.63 61.57 4.08
C SER A 419 -15.78 60.99 5.23
N GLU A 420 -16.02 61.42 6.48
CA GLU A 420 -15.31 60.89 7.65
C GLU A 420 -15.52 59.38 7.87
N ARG A 421 -16.74 58.87 7.66
CA ARG A 421 -17.03 57.44 7.76
C ARG A 421 -16.34 56.63 6.66
N LEU A 422 -16.39 57.10 5.41
CA LEU A 422 -15.76 56.42 4.29
C LEU A 422 -14.22 56.37 4.43
N ARG A 423 -13.59 57.42 4.98
CA ARG A 423 -12.16 57.43 5.31
C ARG A 423 -11.80 56.45 6.44
N ALA A 424 -12.66 56.30 7.44
CA ALA A 424 -12.47 55.30 8.50
C ALA A 424 -12.56 53.87 7.95
N ASP A 425 -13.52 53.60 7.07
CA ASP A 425 -13.68 52.30 6.40
C ASP A 425 -12.49 51.99 5.48
N GLN A 426 -11.96 52.98 4.76
CA GLN A 426 -10.77 52.84 3.92
C GLN A 426 -9.52 52.50 4.75
N ASN A 427 -9.34 53.11 5.91
CA ASN A 427 -8.20 52.83 6.80
C ASN A 427 -8.31 51.49 7.54
N ALA A 428 -9.53 50.95 7.69
CA ALA A 428 -9.76 49.65 8.31
C ALA A 428 -9.54 48.46 7.35
N LEU A 429 -9.48 48.69 6.04
CA LEU A 429 -9.13 47.68 5.05
C LEU A 429 -7.63 47.33 5.17
N ALA A 430 -7.36 46.09 5.57
CA ALA A 430 -5.99 45.56 5.60
C ALA A 430 -5.42 45.47 4.18
N ALA A 431 -4.20 45.97 3.97
CA ALA A 431 -3.52 45.87 2.69
C ALA A 431 -3.28 44.38 2.32
N PRO A 432 -3.61 43.95 1.09
CA PRO A 432 -3.30 42.60 0.64
C PRO A 432 -1.78 42.41 0.55
N ASP A 433 -1.28 41.29 1.08
CA ASP A 433 0.14 40.90 1.01
C ASP A 433 0.46 40.34 -0.39
N GLU A 434 0.68 41.23 -1.34
CA GLU A 434 0.94 40.90 -2.75
C GLU A 434 2.22 40.06 -2.93
N ALA A 435 3.21 40.24 -2.06
CA ALA A 435 4.46 39.47 -2.09
C ALA A 435 4.20 37.98 -1.81
N ARG A 436 3.34 37.69 -0.83
CA ARG A 436 2.93 36.33 -0.50
C ARG A 436 2.09 35.69 -1.62
N LEU A 437 1.25 36.47 -2.30
CA LEU A 437 0.47 35.97 -3.45
C LEU A 437 1.40 35.58 -4.61
N LEU A 438 2.40 36.41 -4.93
CA LEU A 438 3.42 36.12 -5.93
C LEU A 438 4.22 34.85 -5.60
N GLU A 439 4.65 34.70 -4.35
CA GLU A 439 5.36 33.50 -3.89
C GLU A 439 4.51 32.24 -4.06
N MET A 440 3.21 32.29 -3.74
CA MET A 440 2.29 31.16 -3.92
C MET A 440 2.04 30.85 -5.40
N GLN A 441 1.99 31.86 -6.27
CA GLN A 441 1.89 31.68 -7.72
C GLN A 441 3.14 31.00 -8.31
N GLU A 442 4.34 31.37 -7.85
CA GLU A 442 5.59 30.72 -8.25
C GLU A 442 5.65 29.26 -7.77
N GLN A 443 5.23 29.00 -6.51
CA GLN A 443 5.16 27.63 -5.98
C GLN A 443 4.15 26.76 -6.74
N LEU A 444 3.00 27.31 -7.13
CA LEU A 444 2.01 26.63 -7.96
C LEU A 444 2.57 26.30 -9.34
N ALA A 445 3.26 27.24 -9.98
CA ALA A 445 3.87 27.01 -11.29
C ALA A 445 4.91 25.88 -11.24
N ALA A 446 5.79 25.88 -10.23
CA ALA A 446 6.77 24.82 -10.03
C ALA A 446 6.12 23.45 -9.78
N ALA A 447 5.04 23.39 -9.00
CA ALA A 447 4.33 22.13 -8.75
C ALA A 447 3.57 21.62 -9.97
N GLN A 448 3.00 22.52 -10.79
CA GLN A 448 2.37 22.16 -12.06
C GLN A 448 3.39 21.61 -13.07
N GLU A 449 4.59 22.19 -13.13
CA GLU A 449 5.67 21.70 -13.99
C GLU A 449 6.08 20.28 -13.58
N VAL A 450 6.34 20.05 -12.29
CA VAL A 450 6.67 18.71 -11.75
C VAL A 450 5.55 17.69 -12.00
N ALA A 451 4.28 18.09 -11.84
CA ALA A 451 3.15 17.22 -12.15
C ALA A 451 3.07 16.88 -13.64
N SER A 452 3.36 17.84 -14.52
CA SER A 452 3.37 17.62 -15.97
C SER A 452 4.49 16.66 -16.42
N GLU A 453 5.68 16.76 -15.81
CA GLU A 453 6.78 15.84 -16.07
C GLU A 453 6.45 14.41 -15.62
N ALA A 454 5.85 14.27 -14.44
CA ALA A 454 5.41 12.98 -13.92
C ALA A 454 4.32 12.34 -14.78
N ASP A 455 3.36 13.14 -15.27
CA ASP A 455 2.28 12.66 -16.15
C ASP A 455 2.80 12.28 -17.56
N ALA A 456 3.74 13.05 -18.12
CA ALA A 456 4.41 12.69 -19.38
C ALA A 456 5.14 11.35 -19.27
N ARG A 457 5.86 11.12 -18.16
CA ARG A 457 6.55 9.85 -17.90
C ARG A 457 5.57 8.69 -17.68
N LEU A 458 4.43 8.96 -17.05
CA LEU A 458 3.34 8.00 -16.91
C LEU A 458 2.76 7.60 -18.27
N GLN A 459 2.49 8.57 -19.15
CA GLN A 459 1.98 8.33 -20.51
C GLN A 459 2.97 7.50 -21.34
N GLU A 460 4.26 7.85 -21.33
CA GLU A 460 5.30 7.08 -22.04
C GLU A 460 5.30 5.60 -21.62
N LEU A 461 5.23 5.33 -20.32
CA LEU A 461 5.19 3.96 -19.79
C LEU A 461 3.85 3.26 -20.05
N GLN A 462 2.73 3.99 -20.06
CA GLN A 462 1.41 3.44 -20.39
C GLN A 462 1.33 3.00 -21.85
N GLU A 463 2.05 3.66 -22.76
CA GLU A 463 2.15 3.27 -24.17
C GLU A 463 3.18 2.14 -24.39
N ALA A 464 4.32 2.18 -23.69
CA ALA A 464 5.39 1.21 -23.87
C ALA A 464 5.09 -0.19 -23.29
N VAL A 465 4.41 -0.28 -22.14
CA VAL A 465 4.13 -1.58 -21.47
C VAL A 465 3.27 -2.53 -22.33
N PRO A 466 2.18 -2.08 -22.99
CA PRO A 466 1.43 -2.93 -23.92
C PRO A 466 2.27 -3.46 -25.08
N GLN A 467 3.14 -2.62 -25.67
CA GLN A 467 4.03 -3.03 -26.76
C GLN A 467 5.02 -4.11 -26.31
N LEU A 468 5.55 -3.98 -25.09
CA LEU A 468 6.45 -4.96 -24.49
C LEU A 468 5.73 -6.28 -24.13
N ASP A 469 4.45 -6.24 -23.70
CA ASP A 469 3.67 -7.47 -23.50
C ASP A 469 3.38 -8.18 -24.83
N ASP A 470 3.11 -7.44 -25.91
CA ASP A 470 2.91 -8.01 -27.25
C ASP A 470 4.20 -8.65 -27.79
N ASP A 471 5.37 -8.01 -27.61
CA ASP A 471 6.65 -8.62 -27.97
C ASP A 471 6.91 -9.89 -27.12
N ARG A 472 6.68 -9.83 -25.80
CA ARG A 472 6.78 -11.00 -24.91
C ARG A 472 5.89 -12.16 -25.38
N ARG A 473 4.63 -11.89 -25.73
CA ARG A 473 3.69 -12.90 -26.26
C ARG A 473 4.19 -13.50 -27.57
N THR A 474 4.72 -12.66 -28.46
CA THR A 474 5.29 -13.09 -29.73
C THR A 474 6.50 -14.01 -29.53
N LYS A 475 7.42 -13.66 -28.62
CA LYS A 475 8.57 -14.52 -28.28
C LYS A 475 8.14 -15.81 -27.58
N GLN A 476 7.10 -15.78 -26.75
CA GLN A 476 6.55 -16.97 -26.11
C GLN A 476 5.96 -17.95 -27.14
N GLN A 477 5.24 -17.44 -28.13
CA GLN A 477 4.73 -18.25 -29.23
C GLN A 477 5.86 -18.88 -30.06
N ALA A 478 6.95 -18.13 -30.30
CA ALA A 478 8.14 -18.66 -30.97
C ALA A 478 8.77 -19.82 -30.18
N VAL A 479 8.96 -19.67 -28.86
CA VAL A 479 9.48 -20.76 -27.99
C VAL A 479 8.59 -22.00 -28.05
N ASN A 480 7.26 -21.83 -28.00
CA ASN A 480 6.32 -22.94 -28.06
C ASN A 480 6.39 -23.68 -29.41
N THR A 481 6.47 -22.91 -30.51
CA THR A 481 6.54 -23.46 -31.87
C THR A 481 7.83 -24.23 -32.10
N GLU A 482 8.97 -23.62 -31.76
CA GLU A 482 10.28 -24.27 -31.95
C GLU A 482 10.48 -25.43 -30.96
N GLY A 483 9.84 -25.39 -29.79
CA GLY A 483 9.84 -26.47 -28.80
C GLY A 483 9.04 -27.68 -29.26
N ALA A 484 7.89 -27.46 -29.90
CA ALA A 484 7.10 -28.52 -30.51
C ALA A 484 7.87 -29.24 -31.63
N ARG A 485 8.55 -28.49 -32.51
CA ARG A 485 9.41 -29.07 -33.56
C ARG A 485 10.58 -29.88 -32.98
N HIS A 486 11.21 -29.37 -31.92
CA HIS A 486 12.27 -30.12 -31.24
C HIS A 486 11.75 -31.44 -30.67
N ALA A 487 10.59 -31.44 -30.01
CA ALA A 487 9.96 -32.65 -29.48
C ALA A 487 9.59 -33.65 -30.59
N GLU A 488 9.09 -33.16 -31.72
CA GLU A 488 8.76 -33.99 -32.89
C GLU A 488 10.00 -34.72 -33.45
N TYR A 489 11.10 -33.99 -33.70
CA TYR A 489 12.34 -34.61 -34.18
C TYR A 489 12.94 -35.59 -33.18
N SER A 490 12.90 -35.27 -31.89
CA SER A 490 13.38 -36.15 -30.82
C SER A 490 12.59 -37.45 -30.77
N ALA A 491 11.25 -37.36 -30.78
CA ALA A 491 10.38 -38.54 -30.74
C ALA A 491 10.56 -39.43 -31.98
N ARG A 492 10.69 -38.83 -33.18
CA ARG A 492 10.93 -39.58 -34.42
C ARG A 492 12.28 -40.30 -34.39
N LEU A 493 13.32 -39.65 -33.89
CA LEU A 493 14.65 -40.24 -33.74
C LEU A 493 14.64 -41.41 -32.73
N GLU A 494 14.00 -41.25 -31.58
CA GLU A 494 13.85 -42.32 -30.58
C GLU A 494 13.07 -43.51 -31.13
N ALA A 495 11.98 -43.27 -31.85
CA ALA A 495 11.19 -44.32 -32.48
C ALA A 495 12.02 -45.13 -33.50
N LEU A 496 12.82 -44.45 -34.33
CA LEU A 496 13.71 -45.11 -35.30
C LEU A 496 14.85 -45.88 -34.61
N ARG A 497 15.45 -45.32 -33.55
CA ARG A 497 16.49 -46.00 -32.75
C ARG A 497 15.96 -47.26 -32.09
N ALA A 498 14.80 -47.18 -31.44
CA ALA A 498 14.15 -48.34 -30.81
C ALA A 498 13.81 -49.44 -31.83
N LEU A 499 13.39 -49.06 -33.03
CA LEU A 499 13.09 -50.01 -34.11
C LEU A 499 14.38 -50.66 -34.67
N GLN A 500 15.49 -49.92 -34.75
CA GLN A 500 16.77 -50.46 -35.19
C GLN A 500 17.44 -51.34 -34.12
N GLU A 501 17.30 -51.02 -32.84
CA GLU A 501 17.79 -51.88 -31.74
C GLU A 501 17.07 -53.22 -31.68
N LYS A 502 15.74 -53.25 -31.85
CA LYS A 502 14.97 -54.50 -31.92
C LYS A 502 15.48 -55.44 -33.01
N VAL A 503 15.87 -54.91 -34.16
CA VAL A 503 16.44 -55.69 -35.27
C VAL A 503 17.85 -56.21 -34.94
N LYS A 504 18.63 -55.50 -34.12
CA LYS A 504 19.95 -55.97 -33.66
C LYS A 504 19.85 -57.07 -32.60
N THR A 505 18.81 -57.08 -31.77
CA THR A 505 18.66 -57.99 -30.63
C THR A 505 17.97 -59.33 -30.93
N ASP A 506 17.30 -59.49 -32.07
CA ASP A 506 16.59 -60.74 -32.41
C ASP A 506 17.48 -61.91 -32.90
N GLY A 507 18.81 -61.73 -32.96
CA GLY A 507 19.72 -62.76 -33.45
C GLY A 507 20.34 -63.61 -32.35
N LYS A 508 20.29 -64.95 -32.49
CA LYS A 508 21.17 -65.93 -31.80
C LYS A 508 22.69 -65.65 -31.96
N LEU A 509 23.06 -64.60 -32.68
CA LEU A 509 24.40 -64.17 -33.05
C LEU A 509 25.12 -63.38 -31.94
N ALA A 510 24.41 -62.58 -31.12
CA ALA A 510 25.05 -61.72 -30.10
C ALA A 510 25.82 -62.51 -29.03
N PRO A 511 25.31 -63.64 -28.48
CA PRO A 511 26.07 -64.47 -27.54
C PRO A 511 27.31 -65.12 -28.19
N TRP A 512 27.24 -65.45 -29.49
CA TRP A 512 28.35 -66.04 -30.23
C TRP A 512 29.46 -65.02 -30.49
N LEU A 513 29.11 -63.77 -30.83
CA LEU A 513 30.08 -62.68 -30.96
C LEU A 513 30.80 -62.37 -29.64
N ALA A 514 30.07 -62.33 -28.52
CA ALA A 514 30.66 -62.14 -27.20
C ALA A 514 31.61 -63.28 -26.79
N LYS A 515 31.23 -64.54 -27.07
CA LYS A 515 32.07 -65.73 -26.80
C LYS A 515 33.42 -65.69 -27.51
N HIS A 516 33.49 -65.11 -28.71
CA HIS A 516 34.70 -65.00 -29.51
C HIS A 516 35.39 -63.62 -29.43
N GLY A 517 34.92 -62.71 -28.56
CA GLY A 517 35.51 -61.38 -28.34
C GLY A 517 35.34 -60.42 -29.52
N LEU A 518 34.27 -60.59 -30.31
CA LEU A 518 33.95 -59.83 -31.52
C LEU A 518 32.73 -58.92 -31.36
N ASP A 519 32.22 -58.74 -30.15
CA ASP A 519 31.06 -57.93 -29.78
C ASP A 519 31.25 -56.43 -30.06
N GLY A 520 32.48 -55.94 -30.00
CA GLY A 520 32.83 -54.54 -30.28
C GLY A 520 32.91 -54.16 -31.78
N LEU A 521 32.77 -55.11 -32.70
CA LEU A 521 32.91 -54.86 -34.14
C LEU A 521 31.56 -54.44 -34.76
N GLN A 522 31.56 -53.33 -35.51
CA GLN A 522 30.39 -52.87 -36.24
C GLN A 522 30.34 -53.46 -37.65
N GLY A 523 29.13 -53.77 -38.12
CA GLY A 523 28.90 -54.22 -39.48
C GLY A 523 29.18 -53.13 -40.51
N LEU A 524 29.63 -53.54 -41.69
CA LEU A 524 30.02 -52.66 -42.80
C LEU A 524 28.94 -51.61 -43.18
N TRP A 525 27.66 -51.94 -43.03
CA TRP A 525 26.54 -51.02 -43.28
C TRP A 525 26.56 -49.72 -42.46
N SER A 526 27.24 -49.66 -41.31
CA SER A 526 27.35 -48.41 -40.54
C SER A 526 28.36 -47.42 -41.14
N ARG A 527 29.16 -47.85 -42.11
CA ARG A 527 30.25 -47.07 -42.72
C ARG A 527 30.05 -46.77 -44.20
N ILE A 528 28.94 -47.23 -44.79
CA ILE A 528 28.63 -47.04 -46.20
C ILE A 528 27.44 -46.08 -46.34
N HIS A 529 27.58 -45.08 -47.20
CA HIS A 529 26.49 -44.22 -47.63
C HIS A 529 26.28 -44.36 -49.13
N ILE A 530 25.02 -44.43 -49.56
CA ILE A 530 24.62 -44.48 -50.97
C ILE A 530 23.65 -43.34 -51.27
N GLU A 531 23.55 -42.94 -52.53
CA GLU A 531 22.51 -42.03 -53.01
C GLU A 531 21.09 -42.52 -52.70
N GLN A 532 20.22 -41.59 -52.31
CA GLN A 532 18.87 -41.87 -51.82
C GLN A 532 18.01 -42.57 -52.88
N GLY A 533 17.29 -43.62 -52.49
CA GLY A 533 16.46 -44.43 -53.38
C GLY A 533 17.18 -45.63 -54.02
N TRP A 534 18.50 -45.78 -53.80
CA TRP A 534 19.29 -46.91 -54.27
C TRP A 534 19.67 -47.90 -53.14
N GLU A 535 19.16 -47.70 -51.93
CA GLU A 535 19.47 -48.52 -50.76
C GLU A 535 19.08 -49.98 -50.98
N SER A 536 17.86 -50.23 -51.51
CA SER A 536 17.40 -51.59 -51.82
C SER A 536 18.24 -52.27 -52.91
N ALA A 537 18.76 -51.51 -53.87
CA ALA A 537 19.69 -52.03 -54.89
C ALA A 537 21.02 -52.45 -54.29
N LEU A 538 21.55 -51.66 -53.34
CA LEU A 538 22.79 -52.01 -52.64
C LEU A 538 22.60 -53.19 -51.68
N GLU A 539 21.48 -53.22 -50.94
CA GLU A 539 21.12 -54.34 -50.07
C GLU A 539 20.99 -55.64 -50.88
N ALA A 540 20.36 -55.59 -52.06
CA ALA A 540 20.23 -56.73 -52.97
C ALA A 540 21.57 -57.21 -53.57
N ALA A 541 22.52 -56.30 -53.79
CA ALA A 541 23.83 -56.59 -54.34
C ALA A 541 24.81 -57.15 -53.30
N LEU A 542 24.85 -56.57 -52.09
CA LEU A 542 25.79 -56.98 -51.05
C LEU A 542 25.29 -58.16 -50.21
N ARG A 543 23.98 -58.34 -50.04
CA ARG A 543 23.37 -59.44 -49.26
C ARG A 543 24.05 -59.63 -47.90
N GLU A 544 24.50 -60.84 -47.56
CA GLU A 544 25.20 -61.13 -46.30
C GLU A 544 26.50 -60.33 -46.08
N ARG A 545 27.08 -59.74 -47.13
CA ARG A 545 28.27 -58.88 -47.03
C ARG A 545 27.94 -57.50 -46.46
N LEU A 546 26.68 -57.09 -46.45
CA LEU A 546 26.23 -55.83 -45.86
C LEU A 546 26.49 -55.80 -44.34
N GLY A 547 26.33 -56.95 -43.67
CA GLY A 547 26.63 -57.16 -42.25
C GLY A 547 28.08 -57.55 -41.95
N ALA A 548 29.00 -57.44 -42.92
CA ALA A 548 30.35 -57.96 -42.76
C ALA A 548 31.14 -57.22 -41.66
N LEU A 549 31.91 -57.96 -40.86
CA LEU A 549 32.75 -57.41 -39.80
C LEU A 549 34.20 -57.27 -40.25
N GLU A 550 34.83 -56.15 -39.90
CA GLU A 550 36.23 -55.88 -40.22
C GLU A 550 37.18 -56.67 -39.31
N VAL A 551 38.13 -57.39 -39.90
CA VAL A 551 39.19 -58.12 -39.19
C VAL A 551 40.57 -57.72 -39.72
N SER A 552 41.56 -57.68 -38.82
CA SER A 552 42.93 -57.28 -39.16
C SER A 552 43.62 -58.25 -40.12
N ARG A 553 43.30 -59.56 -40.06
CA ARG A 553 43.73 -60.60 -41.00
C ARG A 553 42.65 -61.66 -41.15
N LEU A 554 42.34 -62.04 -42.39
CA LEU A 554 41.36 -63.10 -42.68
C LEU A 554 41.76 -64.47 -42.12
N GLU A 555 43.05 -64.70 -41.87
CA GLU A 555 43.57 -65.93 -41.26
C GLU A 555 43.02 -66.20 -39.85
N MET A 556 42.62 -65.15 -39.12
CA MET A 556 42.01 -65.27 -37.78
C MET A 556 40.68 -66.04 -37.81
N VAL A 557 39.99 -66.02 -38.96
CA VAL A 557 38.71 -66.69 -39.14
C VAL A 557 38.86 -68.23 -39.15
N ARG A 558 40.08 -68.77 -39.36
CA ARG A 558 40.34 -70.23 -39.28
C ARG A 558 39.97 -70.82 -37.91
N ALA A 559 40.08 -70.04 -36.84
CA ALA A 559 39.72 -70.47 -35.49
C ALA A 559 38.21 -70.77 -35.33
N PHE A 560 37.37 -70.15 -36.16
CA PHE A 560 35.90 -70.30 -36.11
C PHE A 560 35.38 -71.47 -36.97
N GLY A 561 36.25 -72.17 -37.71
CA GLY A 561 35.85 -73.28 -38.56
C GLY A 561 35.22 -74.47 -37.81
N ASN A 562 35.53 -74.62 -36.52
CA ASN A 562 34.98 -75.67 -35.65
C ASN A 562 33.72 -75.25 -34.87
N ASP A 563 33.39 -73.96 -34.83
CA ASP A 563 32.23 -73.40 -34.09
C ASP A 563 31.54 -72.36 -34.98
N ALA A 564 30.78 -72.83 -35.97
CA ALA A 564 30.19 -72.00 -37.01
C ALA A 564 29.15 -71.00 -36.47
N PRO A 565 29.06 -69.77 -37.02
CA PRO A 565 28.11 -68.78 -36.56
C PRO A 565 26.66 -69.23 -36.81
N PRO A 566 25.72 -68.92 -35.89
CA PRO A 566 24.32 -69.36 -35.98
C PRO A 566 23.49 -68.58 -37.01
N ALA A 567 24.08 -67.61 -37.73
CA ALA A 567 23.45 -66.90 -38.85
C ALA A 567 24.48 -66.55 -39.94
N LYS A 568 24.01 -66.04 -41.09
CA LYS A 568 24.85 -65.63 -42.22
C LYS A 568 25.72 -64.43 -41.79
N LEU A 569 27.04 -64.64 -41.72
CA LEU A 569 28.02 -63.63 -41.31
C LEU A 569 29.20 -63.65 -42.27
N ALA A 570 29.68 -62.46 -42.66
CA ALA A 570 30.86 -62.28 -43.47
C ALA A 570 31.95 -61.53 -42.70
N PHE A 571 33.21 -61.78 -43.02
CA PHE A 571 34.36 -61.04 -42.48
C PHE A 571 35.15 -60.45 -43.65
N TYR A 572 35.69 -59.24 -43.47
CA TYR A 572 36.52 -58.60 -44.48
C TYR A 572 37.78 -58.00 -43.88
N SER A 573 38.80 -57.82 -44.71
CA SER A 573 40.02 -57.06 -44.37
C SER A 573 40.27 -56.09 -45.52
N PRO A 574 40.45 -54.77 -45.27
CA PRO A 574 40.58 -53.80 -46.33
C PRO A 574 41.89 -54.01 -47.13
N PRO A 575 41.85 -54.06 -48.47
CA PRO A 575 43.03 -54.21 -49.29
C PRO A 575 43.91 -52.95 -49.24
N SER A 576 45.23 -53.13 -49.29
CA SER A 576 46.21 -52.03 -49.24
C SER A 576 46.34 -51.24 -50.55
N ALA A 577 45.85 -51.76 -51.68
CA ALA A 577 45.77 -51.06 -52.96
C ALA A 577 44.59 -51.59 -53.79
N GLY A 578 43.84 -50.67 -54.43
CA GLY A 578 42.76 -51.02 -55.34
C GLY A 578 43.26 -51.38 -56.74
N ALA A 579 42.66 -52.40 -57.36
CA ALA A 579 42.94 -52.75 -58.76
C ALA A 579 42.47 -51.62 -59.70
N PRO A 580 43.21 -51.30 -60.79
CA PRO A 580 42.78 -50.32 -61.77
C PRO A 580 41.50 -50.81 -62.48
N GLN A 581 40.47 -49.97 -62.48
CA GLN A 581 39.18 -50.31 -63.09
C GLN A 581 39.22 -50.18 -64.61
N GLY A 582 38.70 -51.18 -65.34
CA GLY A 582 38.49 -51.09 -66.79
C GLY A 582 37.42 -50.07 -67.17
N THR A 583 37.35 -49.67 -68.44
CA THR A 583 36.26 -48.82 -68.97
C THR A 583 34.96 -49.62 -69.08
N ALA A 584 33.91 -49.19 -68.37
CA ALA A 584 32.58 -49.80 -68.46
C ALA A 584 31.70 -49.05 -69.47
N THR A 585 30.81 -49.80 -70.13
CA THR A 585 29.80 -49.28 -71.06
C THR A 585 28.50 -48.86 -70.39
N LEU A 586 28.26 -49.28 -69.15
CA LEU A 586 27.06 -48.98 -68.36
C LEU A 586 27.45 -48.30 -67.03
N PRO A 587 26.56 -47.46 -66.43
CA PRO A 587 26.82 -46.83 -65.14
C PRO A 587 26.89 -47.88 -64.03
N ARG A 588 27.83 -47.70 -63.10
CA ARG A 588 28.14 -48.68 -62.05
C ARG A 588 27.35 -48.42 -60.79
N LEU A 589 27.01 -49.48 -60.06
CA LEU A 589 26.40 -49.33 -58.74
C LEU A 589 27.39 -48.71 -57.73
N SER A 590 28.69 -49.03 -57.84
CA SER A 590 29.71 -48.48 -56.94
C SER A 590 29.95 -46.97 -57.09
N SER A 591 29.60 -46.36 -58.23
CA SER A 591 29.72 -44.90 -58.38
C SER A 591 28.66 -44.10 -57.62
N LEU A 592 27.60 -44.76 -57.14
CA LEU A 592 26.56 -44.13 -56.31
C LEU A 592 26.92 -44.14 -54.81
N LEU A 593 28.02 -44.79 -54.44
CA LEU A 593 28.50 -44.87 -53.06
C LEU A 593 29.33 -43.64 -52.70
N ARG A 594 29.06 -43.07 -51.52
CA ARG A 594 29.83 -41.98 -50.91
C ARG A 594 30.71 -42.57 -49.82
N LEU A 595 31.96 -42.89 -50.18
CA LEU A 595 32.94 -43.52 -49.28
C LEU A 595 34.13 -42.58 -49.09
N ASN A 596 34.54 -42.39 -47.83
CA ASN A 596 35.67 -41.52 -47.49
C ASN A 596 36.99 -42.29 -47.26
N ASP A 597 36.95 -43.62 -47.25
CA ASP A 597 38.09 -44.51 -46.99
C ASP A 597 38.53 -45.23 -48.26
N ALA A 598 39.80 -45.04 -48.67
CA ALA A 598 40.38 -45.65 -49.86
C ALA A 598 40.41 -47.18 -49.81
N GLY A 599 40.56 -47.79 -48.63
CA GLY A 599 40.54 -49.24 -48.45
C GLY A 599 39.14 -49.82 -48.64
N GLN A 600 38.12 -49.14 -48.12
CA GLN A 600 36.72 -49.52 -48.32
C GLN A 600 36.26 -49.29 -49.76
N GLN A 601 36.70 -48.21 -50.38
CA GLN A 601 36.44 -47.94 -51.79
C GLN A 601 37.04 -49.04 -52.67
N ALA A 602 38.28 -49.48 -52.40
CA ALA A 602 38.90 -50.60 -53.10
C ALA A 602 38.13 -51.92 -52.89
N LEU A 603 37.70 -52.20 -51.65
CA LEU A 603 36.91 -53.39 -51.31
C LEU A 603 35.54 -53.42 -52.03
N LEU A 604 34.79 -52.32 -51.99
CA LEU A 604 33.45 -52.25 -52.57
C LEU A 604 33.48 -52.23 -54.09
N ASN A 605 34.54 -51.67 -54.69
CA ASN A 605 34.78 -51.77 -56.12
C ASN A 605 35.07 -53.20 -56.58
N ASP A 606 35.76 -53.99 -55.76
CA ASP A 606 35.98 -55.42 -56.01
C ASP A 606 34.68 -56.22 -55.83
N TRP A 607 33.97 -56.01 -54.72
CA TRP A 607 32.74 -56.74 -54.41
C TRP A 607 31.57 -56.43 -55.36
N LEU A 608 31.50 -55.20 -55.87
CA LEU A 608 30.49 -54.76 -56.82
C LEU A 608 31.00 -54.78 -58.28
N HIS A 609 32.10 -55.48 -58.54
CA HIS A 609 32.59 -55.65 -59.91
C HIS A 609 31.53 -56.33 -60.78
N GLY A 610 31.22 -55.73 -61.94
CA GLY A 610 30.16 -56.22 -62.84
C GLY A 610 28.73 -55.88 -62.40
N CYS A 611 28.53 -55.07 -61.36
CA CYS A 611 27.23 -54.56 -60.94
C CYS A 611 26.95 -53.18 -61.55
N TYR A 612 25.98 -53.11 -62.45
CA TYR A 612 25.56 -51.89 -63.15
C TYR A 612 24.19 -51.41 -62.70
N THR A 613 23.82 -50.19 -63.10
CA THR A 613 22.53 -49.57 -62.77
C THR A 613 21.73 -49.22 -64.03
N ALA A 614 20.41 -49.28 -63.92
CA ALA A 614 19.47 -48.78 -64.93
C ALA A 614 18.30 -48.04 -64.25
N ALA A 615 17.69 -47.08 -64.93
CA ALA A 615 16.65 -46.24 -64.34
C ALA A 615 15.33 -47.00 -64.17
N SER A 616 15.06 -48.01 -65.00
CA SER A 616 13.84 -48.81 -64.93
C SER A 616 14.08 -50.29 -65.20
N PHE A 617 13.14 -51.12 -64.75
CA PHE A 617 13.16 -52.57 -64.97
C PHE A 617 13.10 -52.95 -66.46
N GLU A 618 12.33 -52.19 -67.26
CA GLU A 618 12.25 -52.40 -68.71
C GLU A 618 13.57 -52.07 -69.41
N GLU A 619 14.24 -51.00 -68.99
CA GLU A 619 15.55 -50.61 -69.51
C GLU A 619 16.63 -51.65 -69.16
N ALA A 620 16.61 -52.17 -67.93
CA ALA A 620 17.50 -53.26 -67.51
C ALA A 620 17.30 -54.53 -68.35
N LEU A 621 16.06 -54.86 -68.72
CA LEU A 621 15.74 -56.00 -69.60
C LEU A 621 16.22 -55.78 -71.05
N ALA A 622 16.09 -54.57 -71.57
CA ALA A 622 16.55 -54.23 -72.92
C ALA A 622 18.07 -54.31 -73.05
N GLN A 623 18.81 -53.90 -72.02
CA GLN A 623 20.27 -53.87 -71.99
C GLN A 623 20.91 -55.23 -71.65
N ARG A 624 20.12 -56.29 -71.39
CA ARG A 624 20.67 -57.61 -71.01
C ARG A 624 21.62 -58.23 -72.05
N ALA A 625 21.46 -57.89 -73.33
CA ALA A 625 22.26 -58.43 -74.43
C ALA A 625 23.67 -57.84 -74.49
N THR A 626 23.92 -56.71 -73.81
CA THR A 626 25.23 -56.08 -73.75
C THR A 626 26.08 -56.56 -72.56
N LEU A 627 25.52 -57.39 -71.68
CA LEU A 627 26.19 -57.91 -70.50
C LEU A 627 27.16 -59.05 -70.86
N GLN A 628 28.36 -58.98 -70.32
CA GLN A 628 29.32 -60.07 -70.32
C GLN A 628 28.94 -61.15 -69.30
N PRO A 629 29.44 -62.38 -69.44
CA PRO A 629 29.22 -63.43 -68.45
C PRO A 629 29.65 -62.97 -67.05
N GLY A 630 28.71 -62.97 -66.10
CA GLY A 630 28.93 -62.54 -64.72
C GLY A 630 28.48 -61.11 -64.39
N GLU A 631 28.06 -60.32 -65.38
CA GLU A 631 27.55 -58.95 -65.17
C GLU A 631 26.04 -58.91 -64.89
N VAL A 632 25.62 -57.97 -64.04
CA VAL A 632 24.23 -57.84 -63.56
C VAL A 632 23.83 -56.37 -63.49
N ILE A 633 22.61 -56.04 -63.92
CA ILE A 633 22.02 -54.70 -63.83
C ILE A 633 21.02 -54.67 -62.68
N TYR A 634 21.17 -53.69 -61.78
CA TYR A 634 20.27 -53.41 -60.66
C TYR A 634 19.41 -52.18 -60.95
N VAL A 635 18.17 -52.22 -60.47
CA VAL A 635 17.24 -51.08 -60.49
C VAL A 635 16.92 -50.63 -59.07
N GLN A 636 16.37 -49.43 -58.89
CA GLN A 636 16.07 -48.84 -57.57
C GLN A 636 15.22 -49.74 -56.66
N SER A 637 14.29 -50.53 -57.23
CA SER A 637 13.48 -51.50 -56.47
C SER A 637 14.26 -52.74 -55.97
N GLY A 638 15.56 -52.81 -56.21
CA GLY A 638 16.44 -53.91 -55.82
C GLY A 638 16.48 -55.08 -56.79
N HIS A 639 15.63 -55.11 -57.82
CA HIS A 639 15.60 -56.23 -58.78
C HIS A 639 16.88 -56.28 -59.61
N ALA A 640 17.35 -57.50 -59.89
CA ALA A 640 18.60 -57.75 -60.57
C ALA A 640 18.37 -58.53 -61.88
N VAL A 641 18.90 -58.02 -62.99
CA VAL A 641 18.77 -58.59 -64.34
C VAL A 641 20.14 -59.03 -64.83
N SER A 642 20.29 -60.32 -65.16
CA SER A 642 21.48 -60.88 -65.82
C SER A 642 21.18 -61.20 -67.28
N SER A 643 22.19 -61.66 -68.03
CA SER A 643 22.03 -62.07 -69.43
C SER A 643 21.01 -63.21 -69.63
N HIS A 644 20.80 -64.05 -68.61
CA HIS A 644 19.98 -65.26 -68.68
C HIS A 644 18.96 -65.42 -67.56
N SER A 645 18.90 -64.50 -66.58
CA SER A 645 17.97 -64.59 -65.45
C SER A 645 17.51 -63.22 -64.96
N VAL A 646 16.35 -63.21 -64.29
CA VAL A 646 15.84 -62.05 -63.55
C VAL A 646 15.57 -62.49 -62.12
N ASN A 647 16.13 -61.76 -61.16
CA ASN A 647 15.95 -62.01 -59.74
C ASN A 647 15.17 -60.84 -59.13
N PHE A 648 13.94 -61.11 -58.68
CA PHE A 648 13.18 -60.13 -57.92
C PHE A 648 13.72 -60.04 -56.49
N TYR A 649 13.97 -58.81 -56.06
CA TYR A 649 14.29 -58.52 -54.67
C TYR A 649 13.00 -58.49 -53.86
N ALA A 650 12.93 -59.36 -52.85
CA ALA A 650 11.93 -59.31 -51.80
C ALA A 650 12.64 -58.88 -50.52
N PRO A 651 12.10 -57.89 -49.78
CA PRO A 651 12.69 -57.47 -48.51
C PRO A 651 12.66 -58.63 -47.51
N ASP A 652 13.83 -59.05 -47.04
CA ASP A 652 13.97 -60.07 -45.99
C ASP A 652 13.54 -59.45 -44.64
N SER A 653 12.74 -60.15 -43.83
CA SER A 653 12.06 -59.57 -42.66
C SER A 653 13.01 -59.05 -41.57
N GLU A 654 14.25 -59.53 -41.54
CA GLU A 654 15.23 -59.17 -40.51
C GLU A 654 16.21 -58.06 -40.94
N GLN A 655 16.46 -57.84 -42.24
CA GLN A 655 17.55 -56.94 -42.71
C GLN A 655 17.10 -55.83 -43.67
N ALA A 656 15.86 -55.86 -44.15
CA ALA A 656 15.37 -54.87 -45.11
C ALA A 656 15.29 -53.44 -44.55
N GLY A 657 15.87 -52.47 -45.27
CA GLY A 657 15.78 -51.05 -44.94
C GLY A 657 16.61 -50.61 -43.73
N LEU A 658 17.62 -51.39 -43.34
CA LEU A 658 18.57 -51.02 -42.28
C LEU A 658 19.39 -49.79 -42.68
N LEU A 659 19.81 -49.72 -43.94
CA LEU A 659 20.63 -48.62 -44.46
C LEU A 659 19.83 -47.31 -44.55
N ALA A 660 18.59 -47.40 -45.07
CA ALA A 660 17.71 -46.25 -45.20
C ALA A 660 17.37 -45.63 -43.82
N ARG A 661 17.07 -46.48 -42.82
CA ARG A 661 16.82 -46.04 -41.44
C ARG A 661 18.05 -45.41 -40.78
N GLN A 662 19.25 -45.95 -41.02
CA GLN A 662 20.49 -45.38 -40.48
C GLN A 662 20.75 -43.97 -41.03
N GLN A 663 20.61 -43.78 -42.34
CA GLN A 663 20.76 -42.46 -42.97
C GLN A 663 19.68 -41.47 -42.51
N GLU A 664 18.44 -41.92 -42.31
CA GLU A 664 17.37 -41.09 -41.77
C GLU A 664 17.65 -40.64 -40.33
N MET A 665 18.16 -41.53 -39.48
CA MET A 665 18.58 -41.17 -38.11
C MET A 665 19.72 -40.15 -38.10
N GLU A 666 20.76 -40.32 -38.93
CA GLU A 666 21.85 -39.34 -39.02
C GLU A 666 21.38 -37.96 -39.48
N ASN A 667 20.42 -37.91 -40.41
CA ASN A 667 19.81 -36.66 -40.86
C ASN A 667 18.96 -36.02 -39.75
N LEU A 668 18.14 -36.80 -39.04
CA LEU A 668 17.34 -36.34 -37.91
C LEU A 668 18.23 -35.87 -36.75
N GLU A 669 19.38 -36.50 -36.49
CA GLU A 669 20.33 -36.04 -35.49
C GLU A 669 20.92 -34.67 -35.83
N ARG A 670 21.24 -34.41 -37.10
CA ARG A 670 21.69 -33.08 -37.54
C ARG A 670 20.60 -32.03 -37.42
N GLN A 671 19.38 -32.37 -37.83
CA GLN A 671 18.20 -31.50 -37.70
C GLN A 671 17.89 -31.20 -36.24
N LEU A 672 17.96 -32.20 -35.36
CA LEU A 672 17.73 -32.04 -33.94
C LEU A 672 18.76 -31.07 -33.34
N ARG A 673 20.07 -31.23 -33.63
CA ARG A 673 21.13 -30.31 -33.16
C ARG A 673 20.91 -28.87 -33.60
N ALA A 674 20.53 -28.65 -34.86
CA ALA A 674 20.20 -27.32 -35.36
C ALA A 674 18.96 -26.75 -34.64
N GLN A 675 17.93 -27.58 -34.44
CA GLN A 675 16.70 -27.20 -33.77
C GLN A 675 16.92 -26.91 -32.27
N THR A 676 17.88 -27.58 -31.61
CA THR A 676 18.24 -27.29 -30.20
C THR A 676 18.76 -25.85 -30.07
N LEU A 677 19.66 -25.44 -30.94
CA LEU A 677 20.21 -24.07 -30.96
C LEU A 677 19.13 -23.02 -31.22
N ILE A 678 18.23 -23.29 -32.18
CA ILE A 678 17.10 -22.41 -32.48
C ILE A 678 16.15 -22.28 -31.29
N ASN A 679 15.88 -23.38 -30.58
CA ASN A 679 15.04 -23.34 -29.38
C ASN A 679 15.69 -22.56 -28.23
N GLU A 680 17.00 -22.73 -28.02
CA GLU A 680 17.77 -21.99 -27.01
C GLU A 680 17.80 -20.49 -27.30
N GLU A 681 17.97 -20.10 -28.57
CA GLU A 681 17.91 -18.70 -29.01
C GLU A 681 16.52 -18.08 -28.78
N ALA A 682 15.46 -18.81 -29.13
CA ALA A 682 14.09 -18.37 -28.85
C ALA A 682 13.83 -18.20 -27.35
N ARG A 683 14.33 -19.11 -26.51
CA ARG A 683 14.22 -19.02 -25.04
C ARG A 683 14.97 -17.82 -24.48
N THR A 684 16.18 -17.56 -24.96
CA THR A 684 16.96 -16.39 -24.52
C THR A 684 16.30 -15.07 -24.97
N ALA A 685 15.70 -15.03 -26.15
CA ALA A 685 14.92 -13.88 -26.61
C ALA A 685 13.68 -13.63 -25.73
N LEU A 686 12.96 -14.69 -25.34
CA LEU A 686 11.83 -14.59 -24.42
C LEU A 686 12.26 -14.05 -23.05
N ILE A 687 13.33 -14.58 -22.46
CA ILE A 687 13.83 -14.12 -21.14
C ILE A 687 14.15 -12.62 -21.17
N ARG A 688 14.74 -12.12 -22.27
CA ARG A 688 15.01 -10.69 -22.44
C ARG A 688 13.73 -9.86 -22.53
N ALA A 689 12.72 -10.32 -23.26
CA ALA A 689 11.44 -9.64 -23.38
C ALA A 689 10.66 -9.64 -22.05
N GLU A 690 10.69 -10.75 -21.30
CA GLU A 690 10.10 -10.83 -19.96
C GLU A 690 10.76 -9.88 -18.95
N ALA A 691 12.10 -9.80 -18.98
CA ALA A 691 12.84 -8.86 -18.13
C ALA A 691 12.51 -7.39 -18.47
N ALA A 692 12.44 -7.05 -19.76
CA ALA A 692 12.08 -5.70 -20.22
C ALA A 692 10.64 -5.33 -19.83
N TYR A 693 9.69 -6.24 -20.03
CA TYR A 693 8.31 -6.06 -19.59
C TYR A 693 8.20 -5.91 -18.07
N GLY A 694 8.89 -6.76 -17.30
CA GLY A 694 8.87 -6.71 -15.84
C GLY A 694 9.41 -5.39 -15.26
N ASP A 695 10.52 -4.89 -15.80
CA ASP A 695 11.09 -3.58 -15.41
C ASP A 695 10.14 -2.43 -15.78
N ALA A 696 9.61 -2.41 -17.01
CA ALA A 696 8.67 -1.37 -17.44
C ALA A 696 7.36 -1.39 -16.64
N ALA A 697 6.80 -2.56 -16.34
CA ALA A 697 5.59 -2.71 -15.52
C ALA A 697 5.81 -2.24 -14.09
N SER A 698 6.97 -2.53 -13.48
CA SER A 698 7.30 -2.02 -12.15
C SER A 698 7.46 -0.50 -12.15
N ARG A 699 8.11 0.08 -13.16
CA ARG A 699 8.26 1.54 -13.30
C ARG A 699 6.92 2.24 -13.51
N LEU A 700 6.00 1.62 -14.24
CA LEU A 700 4.65 2.14 -14.47
C LEU A 700 3.87 2.31 -13.15
N VAL A 701 3.98 1.33 -12.23
CA VAL A 701 3.34 1.43 -10.91
C VAL A 701 3.91 2.60 -10.10
N THR A 702 5.24 2.77 -10.11
CA THR A 702 5.89 3.88 -9.42
C THR A 702 5.52 5.23 -10.04
N ALA A 703 5.59 5.36 -11.36
CA ALA A 703 5.24 6.59 -12.09
C ALA A 703 3.77 6.97 -11.89
N ARG A 704 2.85 6.00 -11.80
CA ARG A 704 1.43 6.26 -11.52
C ARG A 704 1.21 6.83 -10.13
N ARG A 705 1.98 6.37 -9.13
CA ARG A 705 1.92 6.90 -7.77
C ARG A 705 2.53 8.30 -7.70
N GLU A 706 3.69 8.51 -8.33
CA GLU A 706 4.35 9.82 -8.39
C GLU A 706 3.48 10.88 -9.09
N ALA A 707 2.83 10.53 -10.22
CA ALA A 707 1.91 11.42 -10.92
C ALA A 707 0.70 11.79 -10.04
N ALA A 708 0.11 10.83 -9.31
CA ALA A 708 -1.01 11.10 -8.42
C ALA A 708 -0.62 12.01 -7.24
N ASP A 709 0.53 11.77 -6.61
CA ASP A 709 1.01 12.55 -5.47
C ASP A 709 1.37 13.99 -5.90
N THR A 710 2.03 14.16 -7.05
CA THR A 710 2.39 15.49 -7.59
C THR A 710 1.18 16.28 -8.07
N GLN A 711 0.20 15.61 -8.69
CA GLN A 711 -1.06 16.23 -9.10
C GLN A 711 -1.89 16.70 -7.90
N SER A 712 -1.95 15.92 -6.80
CA SER A 712 -2.64 16.32 -5.58
C SER A 712 -2.01 17.57 -4.95
N ARG A 713 -0.67 17.63 -4.89
CA ARG A 713 0.05 18.79 -4.35
C ARG A 713 -0.14 20.05 -5.19
N ALA A 714 -0.09 19.92 -6.52
CA ALA A 714 -0.37 21.03 -7.42
C ALA A 714 -1.82 21.54 -7.26
N HIS A 715 -2.79 20.64 -7.08
CA HIS A 715 -4.18 21.00 -6.87
C HIS A 715 -4.41 21.72 -5.52
N GLU A 716 -3.80 21.24 -4.43
CA GLU A 716 -3.86 21.92 -3.12
C GLU A 716 -3.34 23.36 -3.21
N GLN A 717 -2.15 23.56 -3.82
CA GLN A 717 -1.59 24.89 -4.03
C GLN A 717 -2.44 25.76 -4.96
N GLN A 718 -3.11 25.16 -5.95
CA GLN A 718 -4.02 25.88 -6.86
C GLN A 718 -5.21 26.45 -6.09
N VAL A 719 -5.82 25.65 -5.21
CA VAL A 719 -6.97 26.06 -4.41
C VAL A 719 -6.59 27.20 -3.45
N GLU A 720 -5.43 27.10 -2.79
CA GLU A 720 -4.95 28.16 -1.89
C GLU A 720 -4.63 29.46 -2.64
N THR A 721 -3.96 29.36 -3.80
CA THR A 721 -3.63 30.52 -4.64
C THR A 721 -4.89 31.19 -5.16
N LEU A 722 -5.89 30.42 -5.60
CA LEU A 722 -7.17 30.95 -6.10
C LEU A 722 -7.95 31.67 -4.98
N ARG A 723 -7.97 31.11 -3.77
CA ARG A 723 -8.61 31.74 -2.60
C ARG A 723 -7.95 33.07 -2.24
N MET A 724 -6.63 33.13 -2.25
CA MET A 724 -5.88 34.37 -1.96
C MET A 724 -6.03 35.40 -3.07
N THR A 725 -6.07 34.97 -4.33
CA THR A 725 -6.33 35.86 -5.49
C THR A 725 -7.72 36.49 -5.39
N GLN A 726 -8.75 35.70 -5.09
CA GLN A 726 -10.12 36.22 -4.90
C GLN A 726 -10.21 37.22 -3.74
N LEU A 727 -9.53 36.95 -2.62
CA LEU A 727 -9.49 37.86 -1.48
C LEU A 727 -8.81 39.19 -1.85
N ALA A 728 -7.70 39.12 -2.59
CA ALA A 728 -6.98 40.31 -3.09
C ALA A 728 -7.85 41.13 -4.06
N GLU A 729 -8.52 40.49 -5.03
CA GLU A 729 -9.43 41.16 -5.97
C GLU A 729 -10.63 41.81 -5.28
N GLN A 730 -11.26 41.12 -4.32
CA GLN A 730 -12.38 41.69 -3.54
C GLN A 730 -11.94 42.91 -2.73
N THR A 731 -10.75 42.85 -2.13
CA THR A 731 -10.17 43.94 -1.34
C THR A 731 -9.84 45.14 -2.24
N ARG A 732 -9.29 44.88 -3.42
CA ARG A 732 -8.99 45.91 -4.43
C ARG A 732 -10.24 46.57 -4.99
N ALA A 733 -11.24 45.80 -5.40
CA ALA A 733 -12.51 46.33 -5.89
C ALA A 733 -13.23 47.17 -4.81
N ARG A 734 -13.19 46.73 -3.55
CA ARG A 734 -13.76 47.50 -2.43
C ARG A 734 -12.99 48.79 -2.17
N SER A 735 -11.67 48.77 -2.28
CA SER A 735 -10.81 49.96 -2.16
C SER A 735 -11.08 50.98 -3.27
N GLU A 736 -11.18 50.52 -4.53
CA GLU A 736 -11.52 51.36 -5.68
C GLU A 736 -12.92 51.96 -5.57
N GLN A 737 -13.91 51.19 -5.10
CA GLN A 737 -15.25 51.69 -4.85
C GLN A 737 -15.27 52.80 -3.77
N LEU A 738 -14.60 52.57 -2.64
CA LEU A 738 -14.52 53.57 -1.57
C LEU A 738 -13.77 54.84 -2.00
N ALA A 739 -12.74 54.70 -2.84
CA ALA A 739 -12.00 55.84 -3.41
C ALA A 739 -12.89 56.67 -4.35
N ASN A 740 -13.69 56.03 -5.19
CA ASN A 740 -14.64 56.72 -6.08
C ASN A 740 -15.74 57.42 -5.28
N ASP A 741 -16.33 56.75 -4.29
CA ASP A 741 -17.36 57.32 -3.42
C ASP A 741 -16.83 58.53 -2.63
N LEU A 742 -15.56 58.48 -2.17
CA LEU A 742 -14.88 59.62 -1.55
C LEU A 742 -14.66 60.78 -2.52
N GLY A 743 -14.21 60.49 -3.74
CA GLY A 743 -14.02 61.50 -4.78
C GLY A 743 -15.32 62.22 -5.17
N GLU A 744 -16.44 61.49 -5.24
CA GLU A 744 -17.75 62.09 -5.52
C GLU A 744 -18.22 63.00 -4.38
N VAL A 745 -18.07 62.56 -3.13
CA VAL A 745 -18.46 63.33 -1.94
C VAL A 745 -17.59 64.59 -1.79
N ASP A 746 -16.28 64.49 -2.00
CA ASP A 746 -15.35 65.62 -1.91
C ASP A 746 -15.64 66.65 -3.03
N ALA A 747 -15.97 66.22 -4.25
CA ALA A 747 -16.40 67.12 -5.33
C ALA A 747 -17.73 67.84 -5.03
N GLN A 748 -18.70 67.14 -4.45
CA GLN A 748 -19.98 67.75 -4.02
C GLN A 748 -19.78 68.78 -2.89
N LEU A 749 -18.82 68.55 -1.99
CA LEU A 749 -18.48 69.50 -0.94
C LEU A 749 -17.82 70.77 -1.51
N GLU A 750 -16.91 70.63 -2.48
CA GLU A 750 -16.31 71.77 -3.19
C GLU A 750 -17.37 72.60 -3.93
N GLU A 751 -18.30 71.95 -4.65
CA GLU A 751 -19.38 72.63 -5.36
C GLU A 751 -20.31 73.43 -4.42
N LEU A 752 -20.65 72.85 -3.25
CA LEU A 752 -21.46 73.54 -2.24
C LEU A 752 -20.71 74.72 -1.61
N GLN A 753 -19.39 74.61 -1.45
CA GLN A 753 -18.55 75.70 -0.93
C GLN A 753 -18.49 76.89 -1.91
N GLU A 754 -18.36 76.63 -3.21
CA GLU A 754 -18.42 77.68 -4.23
C GLU A 754 -19.78 78.38 -4.27
N LYS A 755 -20.87 77.59 -4.21
CA LYS A 755 -22.25 78.12 -4.15
C LYS A 755 -22.48 79.01 -2.93
N ARG A 756 -21.92 78.64 -1.77
CA ARG A 756 -22.00 79.44 -0.55
C ARG A 756 -21.31 80.80 -0.71
N ILE A 757 -20.09 80.83 -1.23
CA ILE A 757 -19.31 82.06 -1.43
C ILE A 757 -20.04 82.99 -2.42
N ALA A 758 -20.59 82.43 -3.50
CA ALA A 758 -21.36 83.19 -4.48
C ALA A 758 -22.67 83.78 -3.91
N ALA A 759 -23.35 83.04 -3.01
CA ALA A 759 -24.56 83.52 -2.35
C ALA A 759 -24.27 84.63 -1.33
N GLU A 760 -23.17 84.54 -0.58
CA GLU A 760 -22.74 85.58 0.37
C GLU A 760 -22.45 86.91 -0.35
N GLY A 761 -21.73 86.88 -1.48
CA GLY A 761 -21.44 88.10 -2.27
C GLY A 761 -22.68 88.78 -2.87
N ARG A 762 -23.68 88.02 -3.33
CA ARG A 762 -24.94 88.58 -3.88
C ARG A 762 -25.82 89.22 -2.82
N PHE A 763 -25.74 88.76 -1.57
CA PHE A 763 -26.52 89.30 -0.47
C PHE A 763 -26.08 90.73 -0.12
N GLU A 764 -24.77 90.96 -0.05
CA GLU A 764 -24.18 92.28 0.25
C GLU A 764 -24.50 93.31 -0.84
N GLU A 765 -24.52 92.91 -2.11
CA GLU A 765 -24.84 93.79 -3.23
C GLU A 765 -26.30 94.26 -3.21
N LEU A 766 -27.25 93.36 -2.94
CA LEU A 766 -28.68 93.67 -2.93
C LEU A 766 -29.09 94.55 -1.73
N ASP A 767 -28.45 94.39 -0.57
CA ASP A 767 -28.75 95.18 0.63
C ASP A 767 -28.42 96.68 0.43
N MET A 768 -27.32 96.99 -0.26
CA MET A 768 -26.96 98.37 -0.61
C MET A 768 -27.94 99.01 -1.62
N GLN A 769 -28.43 98.26 -2.59
CA GLN A 769 -29.36 98.74 -3.62
C GLN A 769 -30.76 99.05 -3.06
N LEU A 770 -31.17 98.35 -2.00
CA LEU A 770 -32.48 98.55 -1.39
C LEU A 770 -32.60 99.91 -0.69
N ALA A 771 -31.52 100.39 -0.06
CA ALA A 771 -31.53 101.65 0.69
C ALA A 771 -31.70 102.89 -0.22
N ASP A 772 -31.00 102.95 -1.36
CA ASP A 772 -31.07 104.09 -2.31
C ASP A 772 -32.41 104.16 -3.05
N SER A 773 -33.06 103.01 -3.26
CA SER A 773 -34.30 102.93 -4.04
C SER A 773 -35.55 103.40 -3.27
N GLN A 774 -35.57 103.28 -1.94
CA GLN A 774 -36.72 103.63 -1.10
C GLN A 774 -36.95 105.15 -0.93
N GLU A 775 -35.88 105.95 -0.94
CA GLU A 775 -35.97 107.40 -0.75
C GLU A 775 -36.59 108.12 -1.96
N ARG A 776 -36.26 107.69 -3.18
CA ARG A 776 -36.77 108.30 -4.43
C ARG A 776 -38.25 107.98 -4.71
N HIS A 777 -38.76 106.85 -4.21
CA HIS A 777 -40.14 106.41 -4.44
C HIS A 777 -41.18 107.36 -3.80
N ALA A 778 -40.88 107.88 -2.60
CA ALA A 778 -41.84 108.66 -1.82
C ALA A 778 -42.19 110.05 -2.42
N GLN A 779 -41.30 110.63 -3.25
CA GLN A 779 -41.50 111.96 -3.84
C GLN A 779 -42.31 111.93 -5.15
N LEU A 780 -42.38 110.78 -5.83
CA LEU A 780 -43.01 110.64 -7.14
C LEU A 780 -44.48 110.21 -7.04
N ASP A 781 -44.85 109.44 -6.01
CA ASP A 781 -46.23 108.98 -5.76
C ASP A 781 -47.26 110.12 -5.59
N GLU A 782 -46.86 111.28 -5.06
CA GLU A 782 -47.77 112.41 -4.82
C GLU A 782 -48.26 113.08 -6.12
N ARG A 783 -47.43 113.10 -7.17
CA ARG A 783 -47.76 113.72 -8.47
C ARG A 783 -48.67 112.87 -9.34
N VAL A 784 -48.67 111.56 -9.10
CA VAL A 784 -49.48 110.56 -9.82
C VAL A 784 -50.96 110.68 -9.49
N ILE A 785 -51.28 110.95 -8.23
CA ILE A 785 -52.63 110.89 -7.68
C ILE A 785 -53.55 111.94 -8.31
N ASP A 786 -53.02 113.13 -8.61
CA ASP A 786 -53.81 114.24 -9.15
C ASP A 786 -54.09 114.09 -10.66
N ALA A 787 -53.12 113.58 -11.43
CA ALA A 787 -53.29 113.33 -12.86
C ALA A 787 -54.24 112.12 -13.10
N GLY A 788 -54.09 111.04 -12.31
CA GLY A 788 -54.87 109.80 -12.46
C GLY A 788 -56.39 109.96 -12.31
N ARG A 789 -56.88 110.94 -11.53
CA ARG A 789 -58.33 111.16 -11.35
C ARG A 789 -59.05 111.62 -12.63
N ALA A 790 -58.41 112.43 -13.46
CA ALA A 790 -59.01 112.97 -14.68
C ALA A 790 -59.06 111.93 -15.82
N LEU A 791 -58.05 111.08 -15.90
CA LEU A 791 -57.95 110.04 -16.93
C LEU A 791 -58.80 108.80 -16.62
N ASN A 792 -58.93 108.41 -15.35
CA ASN A 792 -59.73 107.23 -14.98
C ASN A 792 -61.20 107.38 -15.41
N ALA A 793 -61.77 108.59 -15.34
CA ALA A 793 -63.14 108.84 -15.80
C ALA A 793 -63.34 108.60 -17.32
N SER A 794 -62.32 108.86 -18.14
CA SER A 794 -62.34 108.65 -19.59
C SER A 794 -61.94 107.23 -20.00
N ARG A 795 -60.99 106.62 -19.27
CA ARG A 795 -60.56 105.23 -19.44
C ARG A 795 -61.65 104.22 -19.10
N GLU A 796 -62.52 104.49 -18.13
CA GLU A 796 -63.62 103.57 -17.77
C GLU A 796 -64.56 103.33 -18.97
N GLN A 797 -64.87 104.39 -19.73
CA GLN A 797 -65.73 104.32 -20.92
C GLN A 797 -64.99 103.72 -22.13
N HIS A 798 -63.73 104.11 -22.36
CA HIS A 798 -62.91 103.58 -23.44
C HIS A 798 -62.57 102.08 -23.25
N ARG A 799 -62.14 101.67 -22.04
CA ARG A 799 -61.85 100.25 -21.71
C ARG A 799 -63.07 99.35 -21.83
N SER A 800 -64.28 99.85 -21.58
CA SER A 800 -65.50 99.05 -21.75
C SER A 800 -65.72 98.68 -23.22
N LEU A 801 -65.47 99.61 -24.15
CA LEU A 801 -65.61 99.41 -25.60
C LEU A 801 -64.40 98.68 -26.20
N GLU A 802 -63.19 99.00 -25.74
CA GLU A 802 -61.93 98.34 -26.15
C GLU A 802 -61.93 96.87 -25.77
N ARG A 803 -62.36 96.54 -24.55
CA ARG A 803 -62.49 95.15 -24.11
C ARG A 803 -63.47 94.38 -24.99
N GLN A 804 -64.62 94.95 -25.33
CA GLN A 804 -65.60 94.29 -26.19
C GLN A 804 -65.07 94.09 -27.62
N ALA A 805 -64.38 95.09 -28.18
CA ALA A 805 -63.79 95.03 -29.52
C ALA A 805 -62.60 94.05 -29.59
N GLN A 806 -61.73 94.04 -28.58
CA GLN A 806 -60.61 93.10 -28.46
C GLN A 806 -61.10 91.68 -28.17
N GLU A 807 -62.13 91.47 -27.34
CA GLU A 807 -62.74 90.16 -27.11
C GLU A 807 -63.32 89.58 -28.41
N ALA A 808 -63.97 90.39 -29.24
CA ALA A 808 -64.49 89.98 -30.54
C ALA A 808 -63.38 89.72 -31.59
N THR A 809 -62.33 90.55 -31.61
CA THR A 809 -61.20 90.35 -32.53
C THR A 809 -60.33 89.16 -32.12
N PHE A 810 -60.16 88.95 -30.81
CA PHE A 810 -59.44 87.82 -30.24
C PHE A 810 -60.22 86.53 -30.43
N SER A 811 -61.55 86.53 -30.27
CA SER A 811 -62.37 85.36 -30.56
C SER A 811 -62.28 84.98 -32.05
N GLN A 812 -62.34 85.94 -32.97
CA GLN A 812 -62.12 85.70 -34.41
C GLN A 812 -60.74 85.08 -34.68
N ARG A 813 -59.65 85.72 -34.21
CA ARG A 813 -58.27 85.22 -34.42
C ARG A 813 -58.02 83.87 -33.74
N THR A 814 -58.64 83.61 -32.60
CA THR A 814 -58.53 82.33 -31.88
C THR A 814 -59.22 81.22 -32.66
N LEU A 815 -60.40 81.50 -33.23
CA LEU A 815 -61.11 80.55 -34.08
C LEU A 815 -60.33 80.28 -35.39
N GLU A 816 -59.72 81.30 -36.00
CA GLU A 816 -58.87 81.15 -37.19
C GLU A 816 -57.57 80.38 -36.90
N ALA A 817 -56.88 80.70 -35.80
CA ALA A 817 -55.68 80.00 -35.37
C ALA A 817 -55.98 78.53 -35.03
N ARG A 818 -57.11 78.27 -34.35
CA ARG A 818 -57.59 76.91 -34.06
C ARG A 818 -57.91 76.15 -35.34
N ARG A 819 -58.53 76.80 -36.32
CA ARG A 819 -58.79 76.21 -37.64
C ARG A 819 -57.48 75.89 -38.38
N ALA A 820 -56.47 76.74 -38.31
CA ALA A 820 -55.16 76.49 -38.91
C ALA A 820 -54.39 75.35 -38.21
N GLU A 821 -54.49 75.27 -36.88
CA GLU A 821 -53.91 74.17 -36.08
C GLU A 821 -54.56 72.83 -36.42
N LEU A 822 -55.89 72.76 -36.46
CA LEU A 822 -56.63 71.55 -36.83
C LEU A 822 -56.32 71.10 -38.26
N ASN A 823 -56.14 72.04 -39.21
CA ASN A 823 -55.71 71.68 -40.58
C ASN A 823 -54.31 71.05 -40.61
N ARG A 824 -53.35 71.57 -39.84
CA ARG A 824 -52.01 70.94 -39.70
C ARG A 824 -52.09 69.58 -39.03
N ALA A 825 -52.99 69.41 -38.06
CA ALA A 825 -53.24 68.13 -37.40
C ALA A 825 -53.84 67.09 -38.37
N ILE A 826 -54.75 67.49 -39.25
CA ILE A 826 -55.33 66.64 -40.32
C ILE A 826 -54.25 66.21 -41.32
N GLU A 827 -53.38 67.13 -41.74
CA GLU A 827 -52.28 66.84 -42.66
C GLU A 827 -51.29 65.85 -42.04
N THR A 828 -50.90 66.07 -40.77
CA THR A 828 -50.01 65.19 -40.02
C THR A 828 -50.64 63.80 -39.83
N ALA A 829 -51.90 63.74 -39.41
CA ALA A 829 -52.62 62.48 -39.24
C ALA A 829 -52.74 61.70 -40.56
N SER A 830 -52.96 62.41 -41.68
CA SER A 830 -53.04 61.78 -43.01
C SER A 830 -51.70 61.20 -43.46
N GLN A 831 -50.58 61.92 -43.23
CA GLN A 831 -49.25 61.41 -43.53
C GLN A 831 -48.90 60.17 -42.67
N GLN A 832 -49.26 60.17 -41.39
CA GLN A 832 -49.03 59.03 -40.49
C GLN A 832 -49.87 57.80 -40.87
N VAL A 833 -51.12 57.98 -41.28
CA VAL A 833 -51.96 56.87 -41.77
C VAL A 833 -51.34 56.22 -43.00
N VAL A 834 -50.81 57.00 -43.95
CA VAL A 834 -50.14 56.48 -45.16
C VAL A 834 -48.86 55.73 -44.82
N ALA A 835 -48.03 56.26 -43.92
CA ALA A 835 -46.80 55.58 -43.50
C ALA A 835 -47.09 54.24 -42.79
N LEU A 836 -48.10 54.21 -41.92
CA LEU A 836 -48.51 53.00 -41.21
C LEU A 836 -49.15 51.95 -42.14
N THR A 837 -49.84 52.36 -43.21
CA THR A 837 -50.35 51.42 -44.23
C THR A 837 -49.21 50.72 -44.97
N ASP A 838 -48.15 51.44 -45.34
CA ASP A 838 -47.00 50.85 -46.02
C ASP A 838 -46.25 49.85 -45.11
N GLU A 839 -46.21 50.13 -43.79
CA GLU A 839 -45.65 49.20 -42.81
C GLU A 839 -46.54 47.96 -42.59
N ASP A 840 -47.87 48.09 -42.58
CA ASP A 840 -48.81 46.95 -42.51
C ASP A 840 -48.65 46.03 -43.72
N GLU A 841 -48.49 46.57 -44.93
CA GLU A 841 -48.26 45.76 -46.14
C GLU A 841 -46.93 44.99 -46.09
N ARG A 842 -45.85 45.61 -45.59
CA ARG A 842 -44.55 44.94 -45.41
C ARG A 842 -44.63 43.82 -44.39
N ALA A 843 -45.29 44.06 -43.25
CA ALA A 843 -45.47 43.06 -42.20
C ALA A 843 -46.35 41.88 -42.67
N ARG A 844 -47.37 42.11 -43.51
CA ARG A 844 -48.15 41.02 -44.14
C ARG A 844 -47.33 40.19 -45.12
N ALA A 845 -46.47 40.85 -45.91
CA ALA A 845 -45.57 40.14 -46.82
C ALA A 845 -44.58 39.25 -46.06
N GLU A 846 -44.05 39.73 -44.93
CA GLU A 846 -43.18 38.97 -44.02
C GLU A 846 -43.89 37.76 -43.40
N LEU A 847 -45.13 37.92 -42.93
CA LEU A 847 -45.95 36.83 -42.38
C LEU A 847 -46.22 35.71 -43.39
N SER A 848 -46.36 36.05 -44.68
CA SER A 848 -46.58 35.06 -45.74
C SER A 848 -45.34 34.20 -46.04
N ARG A 849 -44.13 34.72 -45.79
CA ARG A 849 -42.87 33.99 -46.04
C ARG A 849 -42.53 33.00 -44.93
N LEU A 850 -43.03 33.21 -43.71
CA LEU A 850 -42.81 32.35 -42.56
C LEU A 850 -43.80 31.16 -42.57
N SER A 851 -43.63 30.17 -43.46
CA SER A 851 -44.46 28.94 -43.47
C SER A 851 -43.74 27.74 -42.85
N ASP A 852 -44.42 27.00 -41.97
CA ASP A 852 -43.89 25.84 -41.21
C ASP A 852 -44.24 24.47 -41.82
N ALA A 853 -45.06 24.43 -42.88
CA ALA A 853 -45.59 23.20 -43.47
C ALA A 853 -44.50 22.19 -43.92
N ALA A 854 -43.36 22.66 -44.43
CA ALA A 854 -42.25 21.80 -44.84
C ALA A 854 -41.49 21.21 -43.63
N ALA A 855 -41.33 21.98 -42.55
CA ALA A 855 -40.61 21.55 -41.35
C ALA A 855 -41.45 20.57 -40.51
N GLN A 856 -42.78 20.73 -40.46
CA GLN A 856 -43.67 19.79 -39.77
C GLN A 856 -43.72 18.40 -40.44
N ALA A 857 -43.74 18.35 -41.78
CA ALA A 857 -43.66 17.10 -42.52
C ALA A 857 -42.33 16.38 -42.25
N GLY A 858 -41.20 17.10 -42.31
CA GLY A 858 -39.90 16.55 -41.97
C GLY A 858 -39.78 16.07 -40.52
N LEU A 859 -40.44 16.75 -39.57
CA LEU A 859 -40.46 16.35 -38.16
C LEU A 859 -41.17 15.00 -37.95
N GLN A 860 -42.30 14.79 -38.65
CA GLN A 860 -43.05 13.54 -38.58
C GLN A 860 -42.22 12.35 -39.09
N ASP A 861 -41.50 12.55 -40.20
CA ASP A 861 -40.59 11.56 -40.76
C ASP A 861 -39.42 11.27 -39.81
N ALA A 862 -38.81 12.31 -39.22
CA ALA A 862 -37.72 12.18 -38.26
C ALA A 862 -38.15 11.47 -36.96
N LEU A 863 -39.37 11.72 -36.47
CA LEU A 863 -39.95 11.02 -35.32
C LEU A 863 -40.19 9.54 -35.61
N SER A 864 -40.66 9.20 -36.82
CA SER A 864 -40.85 7.80 -37.23
C SER A 864 -39.51 7.05 -37.31
N LEU A 865 -38.48 7.70 -37.85
CA LEU A 865 -37.13 7.16 -37.92
C LEU A 865 -36.53 6.97 -36.52
N LYS A 866 -36.75 7.93 -35.60
CA LYS A 866 -36.31 7.82 -34.20
C LYS A 866 -36.93 6.59 -33.52
N LEU A 867 -38.23 6.37 -33.70
CA LEU A 867 -38.94 5.22 -33.13
C LEU A 867 -38.38 3.89 -33.68
N GLU A 868 -38.08 3.82 -34.98
CA GLU A 868 -37.44 2.67 -35.61
C GLU A 868 -36.04 2.41 -35.02
N ARG A 869 -35.22 3.45 -34.83
CA ARG A 869 -33.89 3.31 -34.20
C ARG A 869 -33.98 2.91 -32.73
N GLU A 870 -34.99 3.38 -32.01
CA GLU A 870 -35.21 3.03 -30.60
C GLU A 870 -35.60 1.55 -30.44
N THR A 871 -36.49 1.04 -31.32
CA THR A 871 -36.84 -0.39 -31.32
C THR A 871 -35.65 -1.28 -31.71
N ALA A 872 -34.83 -0.86 -32.68
CA ALA A 872 -33.61 -1.58 -33.05
C ALA A 872 -32.55 -1.59 -31.92
N LEU A 873 -32.42 -0.49 -31.17
CA LEU A 873 -31.58 -0.43 -29.97
C LEU A 873 -32.10 -1.37 -28.88
N GLY A 874 -33.42 -1.39 -28.65
CA GLY A 874 -34.06 -2.30 -27.70
C GLY A 874 -33.79 -3.77 -28.01
N ALA A 875 -33.92 -4.18 -29.28
CA ALA A 875 -33.60 -5.53 -29.71
C ALA A 875 -32.12 -5.89 -29.50
N SER A 876 -31.20 -4.97 -29.82
CA SER A 876 -29.76 -5.17 -29.65
C SER A 876 -29.38 -5.29 -28.16
N ARG A 877 -30.00 -4.48 -27.29
CA ARG A 877 -29.80 -4.56 -25.83
C ARG A 877 -30.30 -5.88 -25.26
N SER A 878 -31.48 -6.34 -25.67
CA SER A 878 -32.00 -7.64 -25.24
C SER A 878 -31.07 -8.79 -25.61
N GLN A 879 -30.48 -8.75 -26.81
CA GLN A 879 -29.51 -9.77 -27.26
C GLN A 879 -28.20 -9.70 -26.45
N TYR A 880 -27.73 -8.50 -26.12
CA TYR A 880 -26.57 -8.28 -25.25
C TYR A 880 -26.80 -8.81 -23.83
N ASP A 881 -27.97 -8.53 -23.25
CA ASP A 881 -28.34 -8.99 -21.90
C ASP A 881 -28.44 -10.53 -21.84
N ASP A 882 -29.04 -11.16 -22.85
CA ASP A 882 -29.10 -12.63 -22.99
C ASP A 882 -27.70 -13.26 -23.06
N LEU A 883 -26.79 -12.65 -23.82
CA LEU A 883 -25.40 -13.10 -23.92
C LEU A 883 -24.64 -12.88 -22.61
N THR A 884 -24.93 -11.80 -21.87
CA THR A 884 -24.36 -11.54 -20.54
C THR A 884 -24.75 -12.62 -19.55
N LEU A 885 -26.02 -13.06 -19.56
CA LEU A 885 -26.50 -14.15 -18.71
C LEU A 885 -25.82 -15.49 -19.07
N LYS A 886 -25.70 -15.79 -20.37
CA LYS A 886 -25.00 -17.00 -20.84
C LYS A 886 -23.51 -17.00 -20.49
N LEU A 887 -22.85 -15.84 -20.55
CA LEU A 887 -21.45 -15.68 -20.18
C LEU A 887 -21.25 -16.02 -18.70
N ARG A 888 -22.08 -15.46 -17.81
CA ARG A 888 -22.03 -15.73 -16.36
C ARG A 888 -22.28 -17.20 -16.05
N ALA A 889 -23.31 -17.80 -16.65
CA ALA A 889 -23.63 -19.22 -16.44
C ALA A 889 -22.49 -20.15 -16.89
N SER A 890 -21.83 -19.83 -18.01
CA SER A 890 -20.69 -20.60 -18.53
C SER A 890 -19.44 -20.46 -17.65
N ASP A 891 -19.21 -19.26 -17.10
CA ASP A 891 -18.07 -19.01 -16.20
C ASP A 891 -18.25 -19.68 -14.83
N GLU A 892 -19.47 -19.69 -14.28
CA GLU A 892 -19.80 -20.48 -13.09
C GLU A 892 -19.59 -21.98 -13.33
N ARG A 893 -19.98 -22.48 -14.51
CA ARG A 893 -19.77 -23.88 -14.92
C ARG A 893 -18.28 -24.22 -15.00
N ARG A 894 -17.46 -23.32 -15.55
CA ARG A 894 -15.99 -23.46 -15.62
C ARG A 894 -15.39 -23.58 -14.23
N LEU A 895 -15.72 -22.65 -13.32
CA LEU A 895 -15.23 -22.65 -11.93
C LEU A 895 -15.65 -23.92 -11.17
N GLN A 896 -16.86 -24.43 -11.41
CA GLN A 896 -17.31 -25.68 -10.81
C GLN A 896 -16.47 -26.87 -11.29
N LEU A 897 -16.21 -26.98 -12.60
CA LEU A 897 -15.38 -28.03 -13.18
C LEU A 897 -13.91 -27.92 -12.72
N GLU A 898 -13.34 -26.72 -12.62
CA GLU A 898 -11.98 -26.51 -12.08
C GLU A 898 -11.87 -27.05 -10.64
N ARG A 899 -12.86 -26.78 -9.78
CA ARG A 899 -12.90 -27.31 -8.40
C ARG A 899 -13.03 -28.83 -8.33
N GLU A 900 -13.66 -29.45 -9.31
CA GLU A 900 -13.79 -30.92 -9.40
C GLU A 900 -12.47 -31.60 -9.81
N LEU A 901 -11.50 -30.89 -10.40
CA LEU A 901 -10.22 -31.47 -10.84
C LEU A 901 -9.21 -31.73 -9.72
N ASP A 902 -9.15 -30.86 -8.71
CA ASP A 902 -8.21 -31.01 -7.59
C ASP A 902 -8.36 -32.32 -6.80
N PRO A 903 -9.57 -32.76 -6.39
CA PRO A 903 -9.72 -34.05 -5.71
C PRO A 903 -9.37 -35.25 -6.61
N LEU A 904 -9.58 -35.14 -7.93
CA LEU A 904 -9.17 -36.18 -8.89
C LEU A 904 -7.64 -36.26 -9.00
N ARG A 905 -6.94 -35.12 -9.06
CA ARG A 905 -5.47 -35.06 -9.03
C ARG A 905 -4.91 -35.66 -7.74
N GLN A 906 -5.48 -35.30 -6.59
CA GLN A 906 -5.09 -35.88 -5.30
C GLN A 906 -5.26 -37.40 -5.28
N ARG A 907 -6.36 -37.89 -5.83
CA ARG A 907 -6.65 -39.33 -5.91
C ARG A 907 -5.71 -40.07 -6.88
N ILE A 908 -5.30 -39.44 -7.98
CA ILE A 908 -4.23 -39.98 -8.85
C ILE A 908 -2.90 -40.03 -8.10
N THR A 909 -2.52 -38.95 -7.39
CA THR A 909 -1.28 -38.98 -6.60
C THR A 909 -1.31 -40.03 -5.50
N GLU A 910 -2.47 -40.24 -4.86
CA GLU A 910 -2.66 -41.30 -3.88
C GLU A 910 -2.49 -42.69 -4.52
N PHE A 911 -3.08 -42.93 -5.70
CA PHE A 911 -2.90 -44.18 -6.42
C PHE A 911 -1.48 -44.38 -6.95
N GLN A 912 -0.79 -43.34 -7.40
CA GLN A 912 0.63 -43.39 -7.80
C GLN A 912 1.53 -43.74 -6.63
N LEU A 913 1.30 -43.15 -5.45
CA LEU A 913 2.03 -43.50 -4.22
C LEU A 913 1.73 -44.95 -3.80
N LYS A 914 0.49 -45.40 -3.91
CA LYS A 914 0.11 -46.80 -3.63
C LYS A 914 0.70 -47.78 -4.65
N GLU A 915 0.74 -47.43 -5.93
CA GLU A 915 1.37 -48.23 -6.99
C GLU A 915 2.88 -48.32 -6.75
N GLN A 916 3.52 -47.20 -6.43
CA GLN A 916 4.94 -47.17 -6.09
C GLN A 916 5.22 -48.00 -4.82
N ALA A 917 4.36 -47.92 -3.80
CA ALA A 917 4.47 -48.75 -2.62
C ALA A 917 4.29 -50.25 -2.91
N ALA A 918 3.31 -50.62 -3.76
CA ALA A 918 3.09 -52.01 -4.17
C ALA A 918 4.27 -52.54 -5.01
N ARG A 919 4.78 -51.74 -5.95
CA ARG A 919 5.97 -52.05 -6.76
C ARG A 919 7.21 -52.20 -5.90
N LEU A 920 7.46 -51.27 -4.98
CA LEU A 920 8.54 -51.38 -4.00
C LEU A 920 8.34 -52.61 -3.12
N GLY A 921 7.11 -52.99 -2.79
CA GLY A 921 6.80 -54.24 -2.11
C GLY A 921 7.23 -55.47 -2.93
N VAL A 922 6.91 -55.51 -4.22
CA VAL A 922 7.35 -56.58 -5.13
C VAL A 922 8.88 -56.62 -5.22
N GLU A 923 9.53 -55.49 -5.45
CA GLU A 923 11.00 -55.38 -5.53
C GLU A 923 11.66 -55.74 -4.18
N GLN A 924 11.12 -55.29 -3.05
CA GLN A 924 11.61 -55.58 -1.71
C GLN A 924 11.51 -57.06 -1.39
N TYR A 925 10.34 -57.69 -1.59
CA TYR A 925 10.20 -59.12 -1.29
C TYR A 925 10.95 -60.00 -2.30
N GLN A 926 11.10 -59.55 -3.54
CA GLN A 926 11.98 -60.19 -4.52
C GLN A 926 13.44 -60.13 -4.09
N GLN A 927 13.93 -58.95 -3.70
CA GLN A 927 15.29 -58.76 -3.24
C GLN A 927 15.56 -59.51 -1.93
N LEU A 928 14.61 -59.56 -1.00
CA LEU A 928 14.72 -60.36 0.23
C LEU A 928 14.82 -61.87 -0.07
N LEU A 929 14.13 -62.36 -1.11
CA LEU A 929 14.24 -63.76 -1.56
C LEU A 929 15.59 -64.03 -2.24
N ASP A 930 16.07 -63.08 -3.04
CA ASP A 930 17.36 -63.18 -3.76
C ASP A 930 18.56 -63.09 -2.79
N ASP A 931 18.55 -62.13 -1.85
CA ASP A 931 19.58 -61.93 -0.82
C ASP A 931 19.67 -63.12 0.15
N ALA A 932 18.53 -63.77 0.41
CA ALA A 932 18.47 -64.99 1.22
C ALA A 932 18.94 -66.24 0.47
N GLY A 933 19.26 -66.14 -0.83
CA GLY A 933 19.68 -67.26 -1.68
C GLY A 933 18.61 -68.35 -1.80
N ALA A 934 17.33 -67.98 -1.72
CA ALA A 934 16.23 -68.92 -1.69
C ALA A 934 15.98 -69.55 -3.07
N ASP A 935 15.85 -70.88 -3.12
CA ASP A 935 15.47 -71.59 -4.33
C ASP A 935 13.96 -71.44 -4.58
N LEU A 936 13.58 -70.60 -5.55
CA LEU A 936 12.19 -70.25 -5.85
C LEU A 936 11.36 -71.44 -6.31
N GLU A 937 11.94 -72.39 -7.04
CA GLU A 937 11.23 -73.60 -7.48
C GLU A 937 10.97 -74.52 -6.29
N ALA A 938 11.95 -74.68 -5.39
CA ALA A 938 11.78 -75.47 -4.16
C ALA A 938 10.77 -74.85 -3.18
N VAL A 939 10.76 -73.52 -3.05
CA VAL A 939 9.79 -72.79 -2.20
C VAL A 939 8.38 -72.92 -2.79
N ALA A 940 8.19 -72.73 -4.10
CA ALA A 940 6.90 -72.90 -4.76
C ALA A 940 6.37 -74.34 -4.62
N LEU A 941 7.23 -75.35 -4.84
CA LEU A 941 6.87 -76.76 -4.68
C LEU A 941 6.49 -77.09 -3.23
N SER A 942 7.18 -76.50 -2.24
CA SER A 942 6.86 -76.68 -0.83
C SER A 942 5.50 -76.08 -0.44
N ILE A 943 5.12 -74.96 -1.05
CA ILE A 943 3.81 -74.33 -0.81
C ILE A 943 2.68 -75.20 -1.38
N GLU A 944 2.88 -75.75 -2.58
CA GLU A 944 1.89 -76.59 -3.26
C GLU A 944 1.74 -77.97 -2.59
N THR A 945 2.86 -78.55 -2.13
CA THR A 945 2.90 -79.84 -1.41
C THR A 945 2.29 -79.73 -0.01
N ASP A 946 2.65 -78.70 0.74
CA ASP A 946 2.17 -78.48 2.12
C ASP A 946 0.82 -77.71 2.17
N LYS A 947 0.26 -77.32 1.01
CA LYS A 947 -1.00 -76.55 0.85
C LYS A 947 -1.08 -75.29 1.72
N VAL A 948 -0.02 -74.50 1.73
CA VAL A 948 0.15 -73.36 2.66
C VAL A 948 -0.64 -72.12 2.20
N ARG A 949 -1.31 -71.40 3.13
CA ARG A 949 -2.14 -70.21 2.83
C ARG A 949 -1.64 -68.96 3.57
N LEU A 950 -1.61 -67.80 2.90
CA LEU A 950 -1.12 -66.52 3.45
C LEU A 950 -1.75 -66.14 4.80
N THR A 951 -3.06 -66.35 4.96
CA THR A 951 -3.80 -66.07 6.20
C THR A 951 -3.38 -67.05 7.30
N GLY A 952 -2.72 -66.54 8.35
CA GLY A 952 -2.21 -67.34 9.46
C GLY A 952 -0.70 -67.61 9.37
N LEU A 953 -0.09 -67.46 8.20
CA LEU A 953 1.35 -67.67 7.98
C LEU A 953 2.20 -66.65 8.74
N GLN A 954 1.82 -65.37 8.72
CA GLN A 954 2.43 -64.35 9.57
C GLN A 954 2.20 -64.67 11.04
N SER A 955 1.04 -65.20 11.46
CA SER A 955 0.80 -65.56 12.86
C SER A 955 1.59 -66.79 13.32
N GLU A 956 1.88 -67.72 12.40
CA GLU A 956 2.73 -68.89 12.64
C GLU A 956 4.21 -68.53 12.60
N ILE A 957 4.63 -67.64 11.71
CA ILE A 957 5.96 -67.00 11.73
C ILE A 957 6.09 -66.14 12.96
N ASP A 958 5.07 -65.42 13.38
CA ASP A 958 5.05 -64.68 14.63
C ASP A 958 4.91 -65.63 15.81
N ARG A 959 4.38 -66.85 15.66
CA ARG A 959 4.36 -67.85 16.74
C ARG A 959 5.72 -68.51 16.87
N LEU A 960 6.35 -68.88 15.77
CA LEU A 960 7.72 -69.40 15.70
C LEU A 960 8.72 -68.31 16.07
N ASN A 961 8.56 -67.09 15.57
CA ASN A 961 9.30 -65.91 15.99
C ASN A 961 8.92 -65.53 17.42
N ARG A 962 7.68 -65.68 17.90
CA ARG A 962 7.35 -65.54 19.33
C ARG A 962 7.92 -66.67 20.14
N GLU A 963 8.15 -67.85 19.60
CA GLU A 963 8.82 -68.96 20.27
C GLU A 963 10.33 -68.71 20.26
N VAL A 964 10.91 -68.13 19.20
CA VAL A 964 12.30 -67.64 19.08
C VAL A 964 12.52 -66.37 19.93
N VAL A 965 11.50 -65.55 20.08
CA VAL A 965 11.44 -64.31 20.91
C VAL A 965 10.97 -64.63 22.34
N ALA A 966 10.33 -65.77 22.59
CA ALA A 966 10.01 -66.28 23.94
C ALA A 966 11.15 -67.14 24.48
N LEU A 967 11.90 -67.79 23.60
CA LEU A 967 13.30 -68.12 23.83
C LEU A 967 14.02 -66.81 24.16
N GLY A 968 13.87 -65.80 23.31
CA GLY A 968 14.12 -64.39 23.63
C GLY A 968 15.58 -64.01 23.53
N ALA A 969 15.82 -62.90 22.80
CA ALA A 969 17.11 -62.22 22.63
C ALA A 969 18.29 -63.15 22.84
N VAL A 970 18.44 -64.07 21.91
CA VAL A 970 19.26 -65.21 22.14
C VAL A 970 20.68 -64.86 21.77
N ASN A 971 21.44 -64.56 22.80
CA ASN A 971 22.69 -63.90 22.65
C ASN A 971 23.81 -64.95 22.40
N LEU A 972 24.19 -65.10 21.14
CA LEU A 972 25.26 -65.99 20.66
C LEU A 972 26.66 -65.51 21.09
N ALA A 973 26.78 -64.22 21.45
CA ALA A 973 27.96 -63.60 22.06
C ALA A 973 27.85 -63.52 23.60
N ALA A 974 26.76 -64.01 24.20
CA ALA A 974 26.48 -63.91 25.63
C ALA A 974 27.57 -64.53 26.48
N LEU A 975 28.22 -65.56 25.96
CA LEU A 975 29.30 -66.28 26.62
C LEU A 975 30.49 -65.36 26.94
N ASP A 976 30.80 -64.41 26.06
CA ASP A 976 31.92 -63.48 26.23
C ASP A 976 31.46 -62.14 26.86
N GLU A 977 30.23 -61.70 26.60
CA GLU A 977 29.65 -60.46 27.12
C GLU A 977 29.26 -60.54 28.60
N LEU A 978 28.88 -61.72 29.10
CA LEU A 978 28.60 -61.95 30.52
C LEU A 978 29.79 -61.57 31.41
N ALA A 979 31.02 -61.89 30.97
CA ALA A 979 32.24 -61.65 31.72
C ALA A 979 32.56 -60.15 31.89
N ILE A 980 32.33 -59.35 30.85
CA ILE A 980 32.62 -57.92 30.82
C ILE A 980 31.54 -57.11 31.56
N ALA A 981 30.27 -57.54 31.48
CA ALA A 981 29.16 -56.85 32.13
C ALA A 981 29.20 -56.94 33.68
N SER A 982 29.78 -58.01 34.23
CA SER A 982 29.79 -58.24 35.69
C SER A 982 30.72 -57.29 36.46
N GLU A 983 31.89 -56.93 35.91
CA GLU A 983 32.79 -55.94 36.52
C GLU A 983 32.18 -54.52 36.50
N ARG A 984 31.47 -54.18 35.43
CA ARG A 984 30.84 -52.88 35.24
C ARG A 984 29.67 -52.63 36.21
N LYS A 985 28.95 -53.68 36.61
CA LYS A 985 27.86 -53.59 37.60
C LYS A 985 28.35 -53.14 38.98
N ILE A 986 29.43 -53.73 39.48
CA ILE A 986 29.96 -53.46 40.83
C ILE A 986 30.34 -51.98 40.99
N PHE A 987 30.88 -51.37 39.92
CA PHE A 987 31.23 -49.97 39.90
C PHE A 987 30.01 -49.03 39.90
N LEU A 988 28.95 -49.38 39.16
CA LEU A 988 27.74 -48.56 39.05
C LEU A 988 26.82 -48.67 40.28
N ASP A 989 26.76 -49.83 40.94
CA ASP A 989 26.00 -50.01 42.19
C ASP A 989 26.52 -49.07 43.30
N ALA A 990 27.84 -48.86 43.38
CA ALA A 990 28.45 -47.89 44.29
C ALA A 990 28.04 -46.45 43.94
N GLN A 991 27.98 -46.08 42.66
CA GLN A 991 27.55 -44.75 42.21
C GLN A 991 26.05 -44.49 42.43
N SER A 992 25.19 -45.51 42.30
CA SER A 992 23.75 -45.39 42.56
C SER A 992 23.45 -45.17 44.05
N ALA A 993 24.19 -45.84 44.94
CA ALA A 993 24.08 -45.60 46.39
C ALA A 993 24.43 -44.14 46.74
N ASP A 994 25.54 -43.63 46.18
CA ASP A 994 25.96 -42.23 46.36
C ASP A 994 24.93 -41.22 45.80
N LEU A 995 24.31 -41.52 44.65
CA LEU A 995 23.28 -40.67 44.02
C LEU A 995 21.95 -40.68 44.80
N ASN A 996 21.54 -41.83 45.34
CA ASN A 996 20.36 -41.93 46.21
C ASN A 996 20.55 -41.14 47.52
N GLU A 997 21.74 -41.20 48.12
CA GLU A 997 22.10 -40.39 49.27
C GLU A 997 22.10 -38.89 48.94
N ALA A 998 22.63 -38.52 47.76
CA ALA A 998 22.58 -37.14 47.26
C ALA A 998 21.15 -36.64 47.01
N ILE A 999 20.26 -37.47 46.44
CA ILE A 999 18.85 -37.13 46.22
C ILE A 999 18.12 -36.92 47.54
N GLY A 1000 18.29 -37.82 48.51
CA GLY A 1000 17.74 -37.63 49.86
C GLY A 1000 18.21 -36.32 50.48
N THR A 1001 19.51 -36.02 50.35
CA THR A 1001 20.10 -34.76 50.81
C THR A 1001 19.51 -33.53 50.09
N LEU A 1002 19.25 -33.62 48.78
CA LEU A 1002 18.65 -32.53 47.98
C LEU A 1002 17.15 -32.35 48.28
N GLU A 1003 16.40 -33.43 48.47
CA GLU A 1003 14.98 -33.37 48.87
C GLU A 1003 14.80 -32.79 50.28
N ASP A 1004 15.63 -33.22 51.22
CA ASP A 1004 15.66 -32.65 52.57
C ASP A 1004 16.12 -31.20 52.53
N ALA A 1005 17.07 -30.85 51.66
CA ALA A 1005 17.44 -29.45 51.41
C ALA A 1005 16.26 -28.64 50.86
N ILE A 1006 15.47 -29.15 49.91
CA ILE A 1006 14.27 -28.46 49.40
C ILE A 1006 13.21 -28.31 50.49
N ARG A 1007 12.91 -29.36 51.26
CA ARG A 1007 11.95 -29.27 52.37
C ARG A 1007 12.40 -28.30 53.43
N LYS A 1008 13.69 -28.29 53.76
CA LYS A 1008 14.30 -27.35 54.68
C LYS A 1008 14.26 -25.93 54.13
N ILE A 1009 14.56 -25.74 52.83
CA ILE A 1009 14.44 -24.44 52.15
C ILE A 1009 12.99 -23.98 52.14
N ASP A 1010 12.01 -24.84 51.89
CA ASP A 1010 10.59 -24.48 51.87
C ASP A 1010 10.05 -24.17 53.28
N ALA A 1011 10.46 -24.93 54.29
CA ALA A 1011 10.14 -24.63 55.68
C ALA A 1011 10.80 -23.32 56.14
N GLU A 1012 12.11 -23.16 55.91
CA GLU A 1012 12.84 -21.92 56.19
C GLU A 1012 12.25 -20.75 55.41
N THR A 1013 11.83 -20.93 54.16
CA THR A 1013 11.20 -19.91 53.31
C THR A 1013 9.82 -19.53 53.83
N ARG A 1014 9.00 -20.49 54.28
CA ARG A 1014 7.70 -20.20 54.92
C ARG A 1014 7.89 -19.45 56.24
N ASP A 1015 8.85 -19.87 57.05
CA ASP A 1015 9.16 -19.22 58.33
C ASP A 1015 9.75 -17.82 58.11
N LEU A 1016 10.67 -17.65 57.14
CA LEU A 1016 11.23 -16.35 56.80
C LEU A 1016 10.19 -15.42 56.19
N LEU A 1017 9.37 -15.88 55.24
CA LEU A 1017 8.37 -15.05 54.57
C LEU A 1017 7.22 -14.71 55.53
N GLY A 1018 6.77 -15.69 56.32
CA GLY A 1018 5.76 -15.47 57.37
C GLY A 1018 6.28 -14.58 58.50
N GLY A 1019 7.53 -14.77 58.93
CA GLY A 1019 8.21 -13.91 59.90
C GLY A 1019 8.41 -12.49 59.36
N THR A 1020 8.92 -12.37 58.13
CA THR A 1020 9.07 -11.09 57.41
C THR A 1020 7.74 -10.38 57.28
N PHE A 1021 6.67 -11.08 56.89
CA PHE A 1021 5.34 -10.48 56.79
C PHE A 1021 4.87 -9.94 58.14
N LYS A 1022 5.07 -10.68 59.24
CA LYS A 1022 4.71 -10.21 60.59
C LYS A 1022 5.56 -9.01 61.00
N ILE A 1023 6.87 -9.08 60.81
CA ILE A 1023 7.82 -8.01 61.20
C ILE A 1023 7.58 -6.75 60.36
N VAL A 1024 7.42 -6.87 59.04
CA VAL A 1024 7.07 -5.74 58.16
C VAL A 1024 5.70 -5.19 58.52
N ASN A 1025 4.72 -6.03 58.86
CA ASN A 1025 3.42 -5.56 59.33
C ASN A 1025 3.55 -4.80 60.67
N GLU A 1026 4.38 -5.26 61.60
CA GLU A 1026 4.66 -4.56 62.86
C GLU A 1026 5.40 -3.23 62.65
N HIS A 1027 6.46 -3.22 61.83
CA HIS A 1027 7.17 -1.99 61.45
C HIS A 1027 6.23 -1.02 60.73
N PHE A 1028 5.41 -1.51 59.81
CA PHE A 1028 4.43 -0.70 59.11
C PHE A 1028 3.36 -0.13 60.07
N SER A 1029 2.83 -0.96 60.98
CA SER A 1029 1.89 -0.52 62.03
C SER A 1029 2.51 0.47 63.02
N ARG A 1030 3.84 0.49 63.20
CA ARG A 1030 4.56 1.44 64.07
C ARG A 1030 4.96 2.73 63.36
N MET A 1031 5.56 2.62 62.17
CA MET A 1031 6.06 3.75 61.39
C MET A 1031 4.92 4.61 60.84
N PHE A 1032 3.76 4.01 60.57
CA PHE A 1032 2.58 4.74 60.12
C PHE A 1032 2.13 5.81 61.15
N PRO A 1033 1.89 5.48 62.43
CA PRO A 1033 1.65 6.49 63.47
C PRO A 1033 2.79 7.51 63.66
N GLU A 1034 4.06 7.10 63.55
CA GLU A 1034 5.22 7.99 63.71
C GLU A 1034 5.27 9.06 62.59
N LEU A 1035 4.96 8.68 61.34
CA LEU A 1035 4.89 9.60 60.20
C LEU A 1035 3.61 10.46 60.18
N PHE A 1036 2.44 9.88 60.51
CA PHE A 1036 1.14 10.58 60.47
C PHE A 1036 0.77 11.31 61.78
N GLY A 1037 1.47 11.04 62.89
CA GLY A 1037 1.10 11.53 64.23
C GLY A 1037 -0.13 10.84 64.83
N GLY A 1038 -0.50 9.64 64.34
CA GLY A 1038 -1.66 8.84 64.76
C GLY A 1038 -2.23 7.96 63.63
N GLY A 1039 -3.27 7.17 63.91
CA GLY A 1039 -3.87 6.23 62.94
C GLY A 1039 -3.27 4.82 62.99
N ASN A 1040 -3.80 3.88 62.21
CA ASN A 1040 -3.36 2.47 62.18
C ASN A 1040 -3.29 1.95 60.74
N ALA A 1041 -2.28 1.16 60.42
CA ALA A 1041 -2.19 0.46 59.13
C ALA A 1041 -1.72 -0.97 59.30
N ARG A 1042 -2.23 -1.90 58.49
CA ARG A 1042 -1.90 -3.33 58.53
C ARG A 1042 -1.95 -3.98 57.15
N LEU A 1043 -1.22 -5.08 57.00
CA LEU A 1043 -1.19 -5.96 55.84
C LEU A 1043 -2.12 -7.16 56.07
N VAL A 1044 -2.81 -7.60 55.01
CA VAL A 1044 -3.70 -8.78 55.04
C VAL A 1044 -3.39 -9.67 53.83
N MET A 1045 -3.31 -10.98 54.06
CA MET A 1045 -3.14 -11.98 52.98
C MET A 1045 -4.50 -12.37 52.38
N THR A 1046 -4.52 -12.63 51.07
CA THR A 1046 -5.75 -12.91 50.30
C THR A 1046 -6.10 -14.38 50.15
N GLY A 1047 -5.19 -15.32 50.48
CA GLY A 1047 -5.40 -16.78 50.38
C GLY A 1047 -4.81 -17.56 51.55
N ASP A 1048 -5.10 -18.87 51.61
CA ASP A 1048 -4.77 -19.74 52.76
C ASP A 1048 -3.30 -20.21 52.81
N GLU A 1049 -2.61 -20.26 51.66
CA GLU A 1049 -1.20 -20.69 51.58
C GLU A 1049 -0.26 -19.49 51.34
N ILE A 1050 0.68 -19.27 52.27
CA ILE A 1050 1.56 -18.08 52.32
C ILE A 1050 2.45 -17.94 51.08
N LEU A 1051 2.84 -19.05 50.45
CA LEU A 1051 3.70 -19.04 49.26
C LEU A 1051 2.94 -18.63 47.98
N ASP A 1052 1.62 -18.78 47.98
CA ASP A 1052 0.75 -18.55 46.81
C ASP A 1052 -0.24 -17.38 46.99
N ALA A 1053 -0.47 -16.91 48.22
CA ALA A 1053 -1.38 -15.81 48.53
C ALA A 1053 -0.84 -14.41 48.19
N GLY A 1054 -1.68 -13.51 47.65
CA GLY A 1054 -1.36 -12.09 47.45
C GLY A 1054 -1.49 -11.26 48.74
N VAL A 1055 -0.85 -10.09 48.80
CA VAL A 1055 -0.85 -9.19 49.98
C VAL A 1055 -1.59 -7.89 49.70
N GLN A 1056 -2.52 -7.51 50.58
CA GLN A 1056 -3.32 -6.28 50.48
C GLN A 1056 -3.03 -5.32 51.65
N VAL A 1057 -2.95 -4.02 51.36
CA VAL A 1057 -2.69 -2.96 52.35
C VAL A 1057 -4.01 -2.32 52.82
N LEU A 1058 -4.20 -2.27 54.13
CA LEU A 1058 -5.30 -1.54 54.78
C LEU A 1058 -4.73 -0.43 55.65
N ALA A 1059 -5.13 0.82 55.40
CA ALA A 1059 -4.64 1.97 56.15
C ALA A 1059 -5.79 2.83 56.68
N GLN A 1060 -5.60 3.36 57.89
CA GLN A 1060 -6.57 4.18 58.63
C GLN A 1060 -5.88 5.45 59.13
N PRO A 1061 -5.95 6.56 58.38
CA PRO A 1061 -5.50 7.86 58.85
C PRO A 1061 -6.31 8.32 60.08
N PRO A 1062 -5.76 9.17 60.95
CA PRO A 1062 -6.44 9.67 62.14
C PRO A 1062 -7.77 10.34 61.78
N GLY A 1063 -8.88 9.85 62.36
CA GLY A 1063 -10.24 10.40 62.17
C GLY A 1063 -11.08 9.79 61.03
N LYS A 1064 -10.55 8.84 60.22
CA LYS A 1064 -11.27 8.17 59.12
C LYS A 1064 -11.45 6.66 59.37
N LYS A 1065 -12.40 6.01 58.68
CA LYS A 1065 -12.64 4.55 58.73
C LYS A 1065 -11.63 3.79 57.85
N ASN A 1066 -11.39 2.52 58.14
CA ASN A 1066 -10.53 1.62 57.33
C ASN A 1066 -10.95 1.60 55.87
N GLN A 1067 -10.04 1.96 54.97
CA GLN A 1067 -10.26 1.91 53.52
C GLN A 1067 -9.04 1.28 52.82
N THR A 1068 -9.25 0.72 51.63
CA THR A 1068 -8.17 0.25 50.77
C THR A 1068 -7.37 1.45 50.26
N ILE A 1069 -6.06 1.27 50.03
CA ILE A 1069 -5.10 2.36 49.72
C ILE A 1069 -5.54 3.27 48.56
N HIS A 1070 -6.31 2.74 47.60
CA HIS A 1070 -6.82 3.49 46.44
C HIS A 1070 -7.81 4.61 46.79
N LEU A 1071 -8.45 4.59 47.97
CA LEU A 1071 -9.51 5.54 48.37
C LEU A 1071 -8.99 6.73 49.22
N LEU A 1072 -7.68 6.82 49.48
CA LEU A 1072 -7.05 7.87 50.29
C LEU A 1072 -6.70 9.15 49.49
N SER A 1073 -6.47 10.28 50.17
CA SER A 1073 -6.02 11.55 49.54
C SER A 1073 -4.60 11.43 48.99
N GLY A 1074 -4.21 12.21 47.97
CA GLY A 1074 -2.90 12.11 47.29
C GLY A 1074 -1.68 12.17 48.22
N GLY A 1075 -1.66 13.09 49.19
CA GLY A 1075 -0.59 13.16 50.21
C GLY A 1075 -0.64 12.03 51.24
N GLU A 1076 -1.83 11.57 51.61
CA GLU A 1076 -2.02 10.41 52.51
C GLU A 1076 -1.59 9.10 51.83
N LYS A 1077 -1.82 8.96 50.53
CA LYS A 1077 -1.35 7.82 49.73
C LYS A 1077 0.17 7.79 49.67
N ALA A 1078 0.80 8.93 49.40
CA ALA A 1078 2.26 9.05 49.34
C ALA A 1078 2.88 8.69 50.70
N LEU A 1079 2.40 9.26 51.80
CA LEU A 1079 2.91 8.95 53.15
C LEU A 1079 2.68 7.49 53.57
N THR A 1080 1.53 6.90 53.22
CA THR A 1080 1.25 5.47 53.50
C THR A 1080 2.21 4.56 52.74
N ALA A 1081 2.46 4.88 51.47
CA ALA A 1081 3.40 4.13 50.64
C ALA A 1081 4.85 4.32 51.08
N ILE A 1082 5.24 5.54 51.48
CA ILE A 1082 6.54 5.83 52.07
C ILE A 1082 6.73 5.03 53.36
N ALA A 1083 5.73 4.98 54.24
CA ALA A 1083 5.77 4.18 55.46
C ALA A 1083 5.91 2.67 55.18
N LEU A 1084 5.22 2.15 54.16
CA LEU A 1084 5.34 0.74 53.75
C LEU A 1084 6.71 0.43 53.15
N VAL A 1085 7.21 1.30 52.27
CA VAL A 1085 8.52 1.14 51.64
C VAL A 1085 9.64 1.17 52.68
N PHE A 1086 9.58 2.10 53.64
CA PHE A 1086 10.57 2.14 54.72
C PHE A 1086 10.43 0.98 55.72
N ALA A 1087 9.21 0.50 55.98
CA ALA A 1087 8.99 -0.70 56.79
C ALA A 1087 9.57 -1.96 56.15
N ILE A 1088 9.47 -2.08 54.83
CA ILE A 1088 10.11 -3.14 54.03
C ILE A 1088 11.65 -2.95 54.05
N PHE A 1089 12.12 -1.71 53.92
CA PHE A 1089 13.54 -1.37 53.90
C PHE A 1089 14.26 -1.64 55.24
N GLN A 1090 13.61 -1.39 56.37
CA GLN A 1090 14.19 -1.59 57.70
C GLN A 1090 14.51 -3.07 58.00
N LEU A 1091 13.82 -4.00 57.33
CA LEU A 1091 14.04 -5.43 57.50
C LEU A 1091 15.40 -5.90 56.93
N ASN A 1092 15.77 -5.42 55.75
CA ASN A 1092 17.05 -5.69 55.10
C ASN A 1092 17.59 -4.39 54.51
N PRO A 1093 18.39 -3.62 55.28
CA PRO A 1093 18.90 -2.34 54.83
C PRO A 1093 19.84 -2.55 53.66
N ALA A 1094 19.47 -1.97 52.51
CA ALA A 1094 20.33 -1.94 51.34
C ALA A 1094 21.59 -1.13 51.66
N PRO A 1095 22.76 -1.42 51.06
CA PRO A 1095 24.00 -0.72 51.38
C PRO A 1095 23.96 0.78 51.04
N PHE A 1096 23.14 1.18 50.07
CA PHE A 1096 22.75 2.56 49.84
C PHE A 1096 21.29 2.64 49.39
N CYS A 1097 20.68 3.80 49.55
CA CYS A 1097 19.33 4.13 49.11
C CYS A 1097 19.35 5.44 48.31
N LEU A 1098 18.76 5.44 47.11
CA LEU A 1098 18.54 6.67 46.34
C LEU A 1098 17.09 7.12 46.44
N LEU A 1099 16.89 8.39 46.76
CA LEU A 1099 15.57 9.03 46.87
C LEU A 1099 15.50 10.22 45.90
N ASP A 1100 14.65 10.17 44.87
CA ASP A 1100 14.48 11.28 43.91
C ASP A 1100 13.12 11.96 44.14
N GLU A 1101 13.15 13.18 44.69
CA GLU A 1101 11.99 14.07 44.92
C GLU A 1101 10.81 13.41 45.68
N VAL A 1102 11.12 12.50 46.60
CA VAL A 1102 10.14 11.77 47.43
C VAL A 1102 9.36 12.70 48.37
N ASP A 1103 9.92 13.85 48.69
CA ASP A 1103 9.37 14.90 49.54
C ASP A 1103 8.48 15.92 48.80
N ALA A 1104 8.44 15.89 47.46
CA ALA A 1104 7.63 16.82 46.67
C ALA A 1104 6.11 16.84 46.99
N PRO A 1105 5.44 15.72 47.33
CA PRO A 1105 4.03 15.72 47.71
C PRO A 1105 3.78 15.91 49.23
N LEU A 1106 4.81 16.20 50.03
CA LEU A 1106 4.73 16.37 51.48
C LEU A 1106 4.62 17.86 51.86
N ASP A 1107 3.93 18.15 52.96
CA ASP A 1107 3.94 19.47 53.59
C ASP A 1107 5.17 19.63 54.52
N ASP A 1108 5.48 20.86 54.94
CA ASP A 1108 6.68 21.14 55.73
C ASP A 1108 6.74 20.32 57.04
N ALA A 1109 5.60 20.14 57.71
CA ALA A 1109 5.50 19.40 58.97
C ALA A 1109 5.72 17.88 58.81
N ASN A 1110 5.26 17.27 57.71
CA ASN A 1110 5.56 15.86 57.43
C ASN A 1110 6.94 15.69 56.79
N THR A 1111 7.47 16.70 56.10
CA THR A 1111 8.85 16.73 55.60
C THR A 1111 9.84 16.72 56.75
N GLU A 1112 9.61 17.45 57.84
CA GLU A 1112 10.48 17.42 59.03
C GLU A 1112 10.47 16.04 59.71
N ARG A 1113 9.30 15.38 59.79
CA ARG A 1113 9.17 14.01 60.32
C ARG A 1113 9.86 12.98 59.43
N TYR A 1114 9.72 13.12 58.12
CA TYR A 1114 10.44 12.33 57.13
C TYR A 1114 11.96 12.54 57.25
N ALA A 1115 12.44 13.78 57.36
CA ALA A 1115 13.85 14.08 57.50
C ALA A 1115 14.45 13.45 58.76
N LYS A 1116 13.77 13.58 59.91
CA LYS A 1116 14.19 12.91 61.17
C LYS A 1116 14.28 11.39 61.04
N LEU A 1117 13.35 10.78 60.31
CA LEU A 1117 13.36 9.34 60.06
C LEU A 1117 14.55 8.95 59.17
N VAL A 1118 14.79 9.66 58.07
CA VAL A 1118 15.92 9.41 57.15
C VAL A 1118 17.27 9.60 57.88
N THR A 1119 17.43 10.65 58.68
CA THR A 1119 18.64 10.87 59.50
C THR A 1119 18.83 9.78 60.56
N ALA A 1120 17.76 9.23 61.15
CA ALA A 1120 17.89 8.12 62.08
C ALA A 1120 18.37 6.84 61.38
N MET A 1121 17.89 6.60 60.16
CA MET A 1121 18.24 5.44 59.35
C MET A 1121 19.62 5.58 58.66
N SER A 1122 20.11 6.80 58.45
CA SER A 1122 21.39 7.05 57.76
C SER A 1122 22.63 6.59 58.54
N ARG A 1123 22.48 6.24 59.82
CA ARG A 1123 23.55 5.67 60.64
C ARG A 1123 24.01 4.28 60.18
N GLU A 1124 23.12 3.55 59.53
CA GLU A 1124 23.35 2.17 59.10
C GLU A 1124 23.36 2.01 57.58
N THR A 1125 22.79 2.98 56.85
CA THR A 1125 22.65 2.94 55.39
C THR A 1125 23.07 4.26 54.75
N GLN A 1126 23.79 4.20 53.63
CA GLN A 1126 24.14 5.39 52.86
C GLN A 1126 22.91 5.93 52.10
N PHE A 1127 22.45 7.14 52.38
CA PHE A 1127 21.36 7.80 51.64
C PHE A 1127 21.92 8.82 50.67
N LEU A 1128 21.49 8.72 49.40
CA LEU A 1128 21.72 9.72 48.38
C LEU A 1128 20.36 10.27 47.94
N PHE A 1129 20.03 11.48 48.36
CA PHE A 1129 18.72 12.06 48.06
C PHE A 1129 18.83 13.29 47.15
N ILE A 1130 17.89 13.42 46.23
CA ILE A 1130 17.72 14.57 45.34
C ILE A 1130 16.45 15.28 45.82
N SER A 1131 16.60 16.51 46.31
CA SER A 1131 15.48 17.33 46.78
C SER A 1131 15.68 18.80 46.42
N HIS A 1132 14.56 19.52 46.30
CA HIS A 1132 14.50 20.98 46.20
C HIS A 1132 13.94 21.63 47.49
N ASN A 1133 13.53 20.84 48.49
CA ASN A 1133 13.00 21.32 49.76
C ASN A 1133 14.14 21.68 50.73
N LYS A 1134 14.08 22.89 51.29
CA LYS A 1134 15.10 23.42 52.21
C LYS A 1134 15.27 22.54 53.46
N ILE A 1135 14.17 22.03 54.03
CA ILE A 1135 14.19 21.21 55.25
C ILE A 1135 14.91 19.88 54.98
N ALA A 1136 14.70 19.29 53.80
CA ALA A 1136 15.40 18.08 53.39
C ALA A 1136 16.87 18.33 53.02
N MET A 1137 17.24 19.53 52.55
CA MET A 1137 18.65 19.86 52.29
C MET A 1137 19.47 20.00 53.58
N GLU A 1138 18.87 20.56 54.65
CA GLU A 1138 19.53 20.78 55.93
C GLU A 1138 19.95 19.48 56.63
N MET A 1139 19.31 18.34 56.33
CA MET A 1139 19.71 17.05 56.89
C MET A 1139 20.96 16.45 56.22
N ALA A 1140 21.41 16.93 55.06
CA ALA A 1140 22.59 16.37 54.39
C ALA A 1140 23.89 16.68 55.15
N GLU A 1141 24.73 15.67 55.33
CA GLU A 1141 26.11 15.82 55.81
C GLU A 1141 27.00 16.42 54.71
N GLN A 1142 26.68 16.16 53.44
CA GLN A 1142 27.42 16.67 52.28
C GLN A 1142 26.48 17.05 51.15
N LEU A 1143 26.71 18.21 50.51
CA LEU A 1143 25.92 18.68 49.36
C LEU A 1143 26.72 18.66 48.06
N ILE A 1144 26.22 17.93 47.07
CA ILE A 1144 26.77 17.92 45.72
C ILE A 1144 25.90 18.78 44.83
N GLY A 1145 26.45 19.91 44.41
CA GLY A 1145 25.83 20.84 43.47
C GLY A 1145 25.97 20.35 42.03
N VAL A 1146 24.86 20.23 41.31
CA VAL A 1146 24.84 20.05 39.85
C VAL A 1146 24.48 21.40 39.21
N THR A 1147 25.37 21.91 38.36
CA THR A 1147 25.18 23.18 37.66
C THR A 1147 25.28 22.98 36.15
N MET A 1148 24.75 23.93 35.39
CA MET A 1148 24.77 23.92 33.94
C MET A 1148 25.46 25.20 33.48
N GLN A 1149 26.77 25.14 33.23
CA GLN A 1149 27.56 26.29 32.76
C GLN A 1149 27.26 26.61 31.28
N GLU A 1150 27.03 25.57 30.47
CA GLU A 1150 26.59 25.66 29.09
C GLU A 1150 25.20 25.00 28.97
N GLN A 1151 24.26 25.60 28.24
CA GLN A 1151 22.94 25.00 28.05
C GLN A 1151 23.05 23.57 27.48
N GLY A 1152 22.54 22.59 28.23
CA GLY A 1152 22.54 21.18 27.85
C GLY A 1152 23.76 20.36 28.33
N VAL A 1153 24.75 20.97 29.00
CA VAL A 1153 25.91 20.26 29.58
C VAL A 1153 25.98 20.46 31.10
N SER A 1154 25.79 19.37 31.84
CA SER A 1154 25.84 19.33 33.30
C SER A 1154 27.27 19.20 33.82
N ARG A 1155 27.61 19.94 34.89
CA ARG A 1155 28.90 19.86 35.60
C ARG A 1155 28.68 19.84 37.12
N ILE A 1156 29.57 19.17 37.84
CA ILE A 1156 29.49 19.01 39.30
C ILE A 1156 30.33 20.07 40.01
N VAL A 1157 29.82 20.56 41.13
CA VAL A 1157 30.54 21.32 42.16
C VAL A 1157 30.24 20.65 43.50
N ALA A 1158 31.26 20.09 44.18
CA ALA A 1158 31.08 19.47 45.50
C ALA A 1158 31.35 20.52 46.59
N VAL A 1159 30.45 20.61 47.58
CA VAL A 1159 30.61 21.47 48.77
C VAL A 1159 30.37 20.61 50.01
N ASP A 1160 31.33 20.59 50.91
CA ASP A 1160 31.20 19.91 52.20
C ASP A 1160 30.60 20.88 53.24
N MET A 1161 29.57 20.44 53.96
CA MET A 1161 28.78 21.31 54.84
C MET A 1161 29.52 21.65 56.13
N GLU A 1162 30.40 20.76 56.63
CA GLU A 1162 31.24 21.06 57.80
C GLU A 1162 32.28 22.14 57.48
N SER A 1163 32.91 22.07 56.29
CA SER A 1163 33.84 23.11 55.84
C SER A 1163 33.14 24.40 55.44
N ALA A 1164 31.92 24.36 54.87
CA ALA A 1164 31.12 25.56 54.61
C ALA A 1164 30.66 26.28 55.89
N ALA A 1165 30.26 25.54 56.93
CA ALA A 1165 29.93 26.11 58.24
C ALA A 1165 31.15 26.80 58.89
N SER A 1166 32.35 26.20 58.75
CA SER A 1166 33.61 26.81 59.23
C SER A 1166 34.03 28.06 58.45
N MET A 1167 33.66 28.19 57.18
CA MET A 1167 33.91 29.40 56.37
C MET A 1167 32.91 30.52 56.64
N VAL A 1168 31.70 30.21 57.10
CA VAL A 1168 30.69 31.20 57.56
C VAL A 1168 30.99 31.69 58.97
N GLU A 1169 31.67 30.90 59.82
CA GLU A 1169 32.20 31.39 61.11
C GLU A 1169 33.54 32.15 61.00
N ALA A 1170 34.26 32.02 59.87
CA ALA A 1170 35.51 32.72 59.59
C ALA A 1170 35.36 33.96 58.67
N ALA A 1171 34.14 34.31 58.26
CA ALA A 1171 33.77 35.50 57.51
C ALA A 1171 32.86 36.39 58.35
#